data_AF-A0A2D7DUV7-F1
#
_entry.id   AF-A0A2D7DUV7-F1
#
_cell.length_a   1.000
_cell.length_b   1.000
_cell.length_c   1.000
_cell.angle_alpha   90.00
_cell.angle_beta   90.00
_cell.angle_gamma   90.00
#
_symmetry.space_group_name_H-M   'P 1'
#
loop_
_entity.id
_entity.type
_entity.pdbx_description
1 polymer ?
#
loop_
_entity_poly.entity_id
_entity_poly.type
_entity_poly.pdbx_seq_one_letter_code
_entity_poly.pdbx_strand_id
1 'polypeptide(L)'
;MKYIINESYIFAYLKFFMSIINLKEFFLTIFLVVSVNKIYSQQTMSPVDEDFEGNVQLTTSDVSNSDFINGIRWVSCVGDEASTISVVSDPYDSSVSNNVLKYEDSGGYYSQIRYETEKKMDLSSLNKFIVKVYIPSETSVGTSSGGRDYPSLSFRLQNRDLGDPWNYEKAIHKNLEYDKWQWVEFDFKQEFGTSVTGNTDFDRIVIQFNYEANNDSVIGYLDDLIASEGGDFQTPESMEPLGDDFEGDVNVNGSDDSGTWSHTGNDKDSTFYPSNEGIRYMPGGGSDNELVKLNVVTDPTDSSNKVLLYEDTGNYYAQMRYQTSKKMNLSTKNKFTVRAYVPSALSSGSSSGGKTYPVLSFRLQNRDIGSPWNSEKAIHKEIEFDQWNTVEFDFEMQFGEGITTNYDFNQIVIQFNMEANSDSVVGYLDDITVSEGSNAIPSQPSTQAPNPGYSPSDVLSVWSSRYQDGYAFDNFSFGQSSSNGNTFNPNWNQSSTTLSKFDGVNEDLMRFTNLTYQGHNFSPSLDITEFDYIHLDIWAKENGSLEFYLLDDTSPELKQKIDVIGQQWNTIKLKLCDFDIYDKSLNKSAVREFKWENSGGTIPPSIFYVANVIFYKDSSIVCTGTQADQEPNVLADNPSISSDNVVSIFGDSYESLDWSGAFNTFSWNSGSIIIPYNLSDNSGNQLIKFKDINYGAVALEATSQNNGTNQNFTGMTHMVMDIWSKNGDSFQFVFFDNDTSGSEQTSVLSVGESETWKRIIVPLSNFHSSPLERELSLGTVSGFKFERVSTNSNIELMYIDNWFLTNDSTLGLNSLETFKFSIYPNPVNEIMTLENANCSEVEIYNLIGKKIKSVTVVNNNINLGELNKGIYFIKAGDNVLKFLKK
;
A
#
# COMPACT_ATOMS: atom_id res chain seq x y z
N MET A 1 6.06 -53.46 3.37
CA MET A 1 5.56 -54.48 4.30
C MET A 1 4.07 -54.65 4.01
N LYS A 2 3.64 -55.84 3.56
CA LYS A 2 2.26 -56.17 3.14
C LYS A 2 1.29 -56.10 4.31
N TYR A 3 0.02 -55.70 4.07
CA TYR A 3 -1.15 -56.45 4.56
C TYR A 3 -2.37 -56.22 3.65
N ILE A 4 -3.03 -57.34 3.32
CA ILE A 4 -4.26 -57.54 2.55
C ILE A 4 -5.27 -58.17 3.52
N ILE A 5 -6.53 -57.70 3.57
CA ILE A 5 -7.78 -58.43 3.93
C ILE A 5 -8.93 -57.58 3.33
N ASN A 6 -9.75 -57.93 2.33
CA ASN A 6 -10.57 -59.07 1.87
C ASN A 6 -12.01 -59.14 2.46
N GLU A 7 -12.98 -59.17 1.54
CA GLU A 7 -14.44 -59.16 1.72
C GLU A 7 -14.99 -60.50 2.22
N SER A 8 -16.09 -60.46 3.00
CA SER A 8 -17.29 -61.34 3.00
C SER A 8 -17.90 -61.50 4.41
N TYR A 9 -19.20 -61.88 4.45
CA TYR A 9 -20.14 -62.06 5.59
C TYR A 9 -21.04 -60.82 5.81
N ILE A 10 -22.34 -60.81 5.52
CA ILE A 10 -23.37 -61.82 5.82
C ILE A 10 -24.48 -61.79 4.74
N PHE A 11 -24.62 -62.91 4.04
CA PHE A 11 -25.89 -63.38 3.47
C PHE A 11 -26.19 -64.70 4.17
N ALA A 12 -27.29 -64.80 4.91
CA ALA A 12 -27.91 -66.09 5.19
C ALA A 12 -29.37 -65.90 5.62
N TYR A 13 -30.27 -66.35 4.73
CA TYR A 13 -31.51 -67.07 5.04
C TYR A 13 -32.50 -66.42 6.04
N LEU A 14 -33.73 -66.10 5.65
CA LEU A 14 -34.72 -67.14 5.37
C LEU A 14 -35.88 -66.60 4.52
N LYS A 15 -36.09 -67.23 3.36
CA LYS A 15 -37.31 -67.19 2.57
C LYS A 15 -38.48 -67.83 3.36
N PHE A 16 -39.68 -67.41 2.97
CA PHE A 16 -40.92 -68.21 3.01
C PHE A 16 -41.57 -68.40 4.39
N PHE A 17 -42.58 -67.57 4.69
CA PHE A 17 -43.98 -68.02 4.67
C PHE A 17 -44.92 -66.82 4.81
N MET A 18 -45.79 -66.67 3.80
CA MET A 18 -47.21 -66.30 3.87
C MET A 18 -47.63 -65.14 4.79
N SER A 19 -48.17 -64.07 4.21
CA SER A 19 -49.61 -63.95 3.85
C SER A 19 -50.48 -63.64 5.07
N ILE A 20 -51.46 -62.74 4.86
CA ILE A 20 -52.42 -62.20 5.83
C ILE A 20 -51.76 -61.03 6.59
N ILE A 21 -52.07 -59.76 6.33
CA ILE A 21 -53.31 -59.10 6.78
C ILE A 21 -53.55 -57.78 5.97
N ASN A 22 -54.76 -57.72 5.40
CA ASN A 22 -55.63 -56.58 5.06
C ASN A 22 -55.20 -55.43 4.13
N LEU A 23 -55.53 -55.64 2.85
CA LEU A 23 -55.70 -54.72 1.73
C LEU A 23 -56.78 -53.62 1.88
N LYS A 24 -57.12 -53.17 3.10
CA LYS A 24 -58.20 -52.18 3.32
C LYS A 24 -57.81 -50.84 3.93
N GLU A 25 -56.57 -50.64 4.35
CA GLU A 25 -56.06 -49.31 4.76
C GLU A 25 -55.04 -48.69 3.80
N PHE A 26 -54.70 -49.36 2.69
CA PHE A 26 -53.83 -48.79 1.65
C PHE A 26 -54.60 -47.94 0.61
N PHE A 27 -55.94 -47.93 0.66
CA PHE A 27 -56.80 -47.27 -0.33
C PHE A 27 -57.26 -45.85 0.06
N LEU A 28 -56.83 -45.28 1.18
CA LEU A 28 -57.16 -43.90 1.57
C LEU A 28 -56.03 -42.87 1.35
N THR A 29 -54.83 -43.29 0.94
CA THR A 29 -53.69 -42.37 0.70
C THR A 29 -53.42 -42.10 -0.80
N ILE A 30 -54.20 -42.69 -1.71
CA ILE A 30 -54.03 -42.51 -3.18
C ILE A 30 -55.14 -41.63 -3.80
N PHE A 31 -56.08 -41.08 -3.02
CA PHE A 31 -57.18 -40.26 -3.55
C PHE A 31 -57.16 -38.76 -3.17
N LEU A 32 -55.99 -38.22 -2.81
CA LEU A 32 -55.80 -36.76 -2.67
C LEU A 32 -54.60 -36.19 -3.44
N VAL A 33 -54.04 -36.95 -4.39
CA VAL A 33 -52.96 -36.48 -5.29
C VAL A 33 -53.27 -36.78 -6.77
N VAL A 34 -54.54 -36.94 -7.15
CA VAL A 34 -54.96 -37.00 -8.56
C VAL A 34 -56.26 -36.23 -8.74
N SER A 35 -56.16 -34.90 -8.80
CA SER A 35 -57.14 -34.00 -9.45
C SER A 35 -56.54 -32.60 -9.50
N VAL A 36 -55.63 -32.42 -10.46
CA VAL A 36 -55.22 -31.20 -11.22
C VAL A 36 -53.72 -31.34 -11.49
N ASN A 37 -53.38 -32.19 -12.46
CA ASN A 37 -52.15 -32.04 -13.26
C ASN A 37 -52.44 -32.63 -14.63
N LYS A 38 -53.35 -31.94 -15.32
CA LYS A 38 -53.52 -32.01 -16.78
C LYS A 38 -53.79 -30.60 -17.27
N ILE A 39 -52.78 -29.74 -17.10
CA ILE A 39 -52.61 -28.52 -17.87
C ILE A 39 -51.15 -28.56 -18.30
N TYR A 40 -50.91 -28.48 -19.60
CA TYR A 40 -49.60 -28.20 -20.17
C TYR A 40 -49.01 -26.98 -19.43
N SER A 41 -47.91 -27.15 -18.70
CA SER A 41 -47.05 -26.01 -18.41
C SER A 41 -45.81 -26.17 -19.27
N GLN A 42 -45.70 -25.29 -20.27
CA GLN A 42 -44.41 -24.86 -20.79
C GLN A 42 -43.51 -24.60 -19.57
N GLN A 43 -42.41 -25.34 -19.43
CA GLN A 43 -41.34 -24.93 -18.53
C GLN A 43 -40.62 -23.79 -19.25
N THR A 44 -41.04 -22.56 -18.94
CA THR A 44 -40.34 -21.33 -19.31
C THR A 44 -38.94 -21.34 -18.70
N MET A 45 -37.93 -20.98 -19.49
CA MET A 45 -36.56 -20.78 -19.01
C MET A 45 -36.56 -19.68 -17.93
N SER A 46 -35.85 -19.92 -16.82
CA SER A 46 -35.50 -18.88 -15.84
C SER A 46 -34.41 -17.98 -16.46
N PRO A 47 -34.29 -16.69 -16.06
CA PRO A 47 -33.17 -15.84 -16.49
C PRO A 47 -31.85 -16.55 -16.25
N VAL A 48 -31.00 -16.59 -17.28
CA VAL A 48 -29.61 -17.03 -17.17
C VAL A 48 -28.81 -15.77 -16.87
N ASP A 49 -28.16 -15.78 -15.71
CA ASP A 49 -27.13 -14.82 -15.31
C ASP A 49 -25.88 -15.70 -15.15
N GLU A 50 -25.02 -15.74 -16.16
CA GLU A 50 -23.73 -16.42 -16.07
C GLU A 50 -22.67 -15.35 -15.84
N ASP A 51 -22.21 -15.22 -14.59
CA ASP A 51 -20.94 -14.59 -14.27
C ASP A 51 -19.84 -15.62 -14.53
N PHE A 52 -18.83 -15.30 -15.33
CA PHE A 52 -17.77 -16.26 -15.70
C PHE A 52 -16.80 -16.56 -14.52
N GLU A 53 -17.25 -16.30 -13.28
CA GLU A 53 -16.52 -16.26 -12.00
C GLU A 53 -16.43 -17.63 -11.30
N GLY A 54 -17.14 -18.65 -11.79
CA GLY A 54 -17.01 -20.05 -11.35
C GLY A 54 -15.99 -20.81 -12.18
N ASN A 55 -15.12 -21.61 -11.56
CA ASN A 55 -14.11 -22.46 -12.23
C ASN A 55 -14.71 -23.36 -13.33
N VAL A 56 -14.88 -22.87 -14.56
CA VAL A 56 -15.16 -23.68 -15.73
C VAL A 56 -13.82 -24.01 -16.40
N GLN A 57 -13.25 -25.15 -16.00
CA GLN A 57 -12.14 -25.77 -16.73
C GLN A 57 -12.65 -26.28 -18.09
N LEU A 58 -12.63 -25.43 -19.12
CA LEU A 58 -12.81 -25.87 -20.51
C LEU A 58 -11.46 -26.35 -21.04
N THR A 59 -11.17 -27.65 -20.88
CA THR A 59 -10.14 -28.32 -21.68
C THR A 59 -10.77 -29.35 -22.61
N THR A 60 -10.18 -29.52 -23.78
CA THR A 60 -10.66 -30.37 -24.88
C THR A 60 -10.60 -31.88 -24.59
N SER A 61 -10.53 -32.33 -23.32
CA SER A 61 -10.39 -33.75 -22.98
C SER A 61 -11.32 -34.33 -21.92
N ASP A 62 -12.13 -33.55 -21.19
CA ASP A 62 -12.92 -34.12 -20.07
C ASP A 62 -14.43 -34.14 -20.32
N VAL A 63 -14.87 -35.22 -20.97
CA VAL A 63 -16.22 -35.77 -20.82
C VAL A 63 -16.20 -36.69 -19.59
N SER A 64 -16.51 -36.18 -18.39
CA SER A 64 -17.24 -36.93 -17.33
C SER A 64 -17.33 -36.16 -16.01
N ASN A 65 -18.57 -35.85 -15.58
CA ASN A 65 -19.06 -35.47 -14.23
C ASN A 65 -18.35 -34.27 -13.55
N SER A 66 -18.99 -33.14 -13.23
CA SER A 66 -20.35 -32.90 -12.75
C SER A 66 -20.63 -31.39 -12.79
N ASP A 67 -21.76 -30.96 -13.35
CA ASP A 67 -22.66 -29.98 -12.72
C ASP A 67 -23.98 -29.93 -13.50
N PHE A 68 -24.99 -30.57 -12.90
CA PHE A 68 -26.32 -30.77 -13.45
C PHE A 68 -27.32 -29.89 -12.68
N ILE A 69 -27.23 -28.57 -12.84
CA ILE A 69 -28.29 -27.65 -12.40
C ILE A 69 -28.41 -26.55 -13.46
N ASN A 70 -29.12 -26.84 -14.57
CA ASN A 70 -29.82 -25.91 -15.50
C ASN A 70 -29.89 -26.36 -16.97
N GLY A 71 -29.29 -27.50 -17.36
CA GLY A 71 -29.49 -28.09 -18.70
C GLY A 71 -28.85 -27.29 -19.86
N ILE A 72 -27.68 -26.70 -19.59
CA ILE A 72 -26.92 -25.85 -20.50
C ILE A 72 -25.55 -26.50 -20.77
N ARG A 73 -25.06 -26.45 -22.02
CA ARG A 73 -23.73 -26.94 -22.41
C ARG A 73 -23.01 -25.92 -23.28
N TRP A 74 -21.88 -25.40 -22.80
CA TRP A 74 -20.88 -24.77 -23.66
C TRP A 74 -20.23 -25.83 -24.54
N VAL A 75 -20.38 -25.67 -25.86
CA VAL A 75 -19.72 -26.55 -26.83
C VAL A 75 -18.62 -25.72 -27.49
N SER A 76 -17.36 -26.06 -27.19
CA SER A 76 -16.21 -25.47 -27.87
C SER A 76 -16.35 -25.61 -29.39
N CYS A 77 -16.10 -24.49 -30.09
CA CYS A 77 -15.72 -24.34 -31.50
C CYS A 77 -16.16 -25.42 -32.51
N VAL A 78 -16.88 -24.99 -33.57
CA VAL A 78 -16.82 -25.68 -34.87
C VAL A 78 -16.66 -24.62 -35.95
N GLY A 79 -15.44 -24.56 -36.49
CA GLY A 79 -15.00 -23.67 -37.55
C GLY A 79 -13.48 -23.53 -37.45
N ASP A 80 -12.78 -24.38 -38.23
CA ASP A 80 -11.32 -24.54 -38.38
C ASP A 80 -10.44 -24.51 -37.10
N GLU A 81 -9.28 -25.19 -37.11
CA GLU A 81 -8.36 -25.28 -35.95
C GLU A 81 -7.74 -23.91 -35.54
N ALA A 82 -8.26 -22.79 -36.06
CA ALA A 82 -7.68 -21.45 -35.97
C ALA A 82 -8.30 -20.56 -34.88
N SER A 83 -9.33 -21.02 -34.15
CA SER A 83 -9.91 -20.28 -33.03
C SER A 83 -9.91 -21.02 -31.71
N THR A 84 -9.67 -20.30 -30.62
CA THR A 84 -9.63 -20.82 -29.24
C THR A 84 -10.56 -20.01 -28.35
N ILE A 85 -11.09 -20.67 -27.31
CA ILE A 85 -11.77 -20.00 -26.20
C ILE A 85 -11.12 -20.45 -24.90
N SER A 86 -10.95 -19.52 -23.98
CA SER A 86 -10.41 -19.80 -22.65
C SER A 86 -10.97 -18.82 -21.64
N VAL A 87 -11.20 -19.26 -20.42
CA VAL A 87 -11.45 -18.35 -19.30
C VAL A 87 -10.10 -17.85 -18.81
N VAL A 88 -9.92 -16.54 -18.74
CA VAL A 88 -8.69 -15.88 -18.29
C VAL A 88 -9.04 -14.79 -17.29
N SER A 89 -8.09 -14.42 -16.43
CA SER A 89 -8.21 -13.19 -15.66
C SER A 89 -8.36 -11.99 -16.61
N ASP A 90 -9.24 -11.04 -16.30
CA ASP A 90 -9.42 -9.82 -17.09
C ASP A 90 -8.07 -9.11 -17.28
N PRO A 91 -7.54 -9.03 -18.52
CA PRO A 91 -6.25 -8.41 -18.77
C PRO A 91 -6.31 -6.88 -18.74
N TYR A 92 -7.51 -6.29 -18.75
CA TYR A 92 -7.73 -4.85 -18.84
C TYR A 92 -8.41 -4.27 -17.58
N ASP A 93 -8.79 -5.11 -16.62
CA ASP A 93 -9.08 -4.71 -15.24
C ASP A 93 -8.02 -5.27 -14.28
N SER A 94 -7.04 -4.44 -13.92
CA SER A 94 -5.94 -4.82 -13.01
C SER A 94 -6.36 -5.00 -11.55
N SER A 95 -7.64 -4.82 -11.23
CA SER A 95 -8.08 -4.48 -9.89
C SER A 95 -8.79 -5.62 -9.15
N VAL A 96 -9.04 -6.78 -9.75
CA VAL A 96 -9.81 -7.88 -9.14
C VAL A 96 -9.55 -9.24 -9.81
N SER A 97 -9.90 -10.33 -9.11
CA SER A 97 -9.83 -11.71 -9.60
C SER A 97 -10.93 -12.05 -10.62
N ASN A 98 -11.35 -11.08 -11.44
CA ASN A 98 -12.46 -11.27 -12.37
C ASN A 98 -11.99 -12.11 -13.56
N ASN A 99 -12.78 -13.12 -13.91
CA ASN A 99 -12.50 -14.00 -15.02
C ASN A 99 -13.41 -13.66 -16.19
N VAL A 100 -12.83 -13.52 -17.38
CA VAL A 100 -13.55 -13.21 -18.61
C VAL A 100 -13.37 -14.33 -19.62
N LEU A 101 -14.33 -14.50 -20.52
CA LEU A 101 -14.20 -15.42 -21.65
C LEU A 101 -13.35 -14.74 -22.73
N LYS A 102 -12.11 -15.20 -22.90
CA LYS A 102 -11.26 -14.83 -24.03
C LYS A 102 -11.59 -15.68 -25.24
N TYR A 103 -11.79 -15.02 -26.36
CA TYR A 103 -11.89 -15.58 -27.70
C TYR A 103 -10.68 -15.13 -28.52
N GLU A 104 -9.99 -16.07 -29.13
CA GLU A 104 -8.92 -15.80 -30.08
C GLU A 104 -9.28 -16.41 -31.43
N ASP A 105 -9.17 -15.63 -32.48
CA ASP A 105 -9.23 -16.07 -33.86
C ASP A 105 -7.94 -15.66 -34.56
N SER A 106 -7.21 -16.65 -35.08
CA SER A 106 -5.96 -16.47 -35.82
C SER A 106 -6.15 -16.39 -37.35
N GLY A 107 -7.39 -16.16 -37.79
CA GLY A 107 -7.77 -15.94 -39.19
C GLY A 107 -8.54 -17.09 -39.82
N GLY A 108 -9.35 -17.80 -39.02
CA GLY A 108 -10.23 -18.87 -39.48
C GLY A 108 -11.46 -18.32 -40.20
N TYR A 109 -11.91 -19.03 -41.23
CA TYR A 109 -12.99 -18.53 -42.10
C TYR A 109 -14.38 -18.62 -41.44
N TYR A 110 -14.53 -19.54 -40.48
CA TYR A 110 -15.80 -19.85 -39.81
C TYR A 110 -15.69 -19.80 -38.28
N SER A 111 -14.69 -19.09 -37.77
CA SER A 111 -14.43 -18.98 -36.35
C SER A 111 -15.59 -18.27 -35.63
N GLN A 112 -16.07 -18.90 -34.56
CA GLN A 112 -17.27 -18.48 -33.82
C GLN A 112 -17.39 -19.22 -32.49
N ILE A 113 -18.11 -18.62 -31.55
CA ILE A 113 -18.49 -19.20 -30.26
C ILE A 113 -19.90 -19.77 -30.38
N ARG A 114 -20.15 -20.97 -29.83
CA ARG A 114 -21.47 -21.59 -29.80
C ARG A 114 -21.92 -21.88 -28.38
N TYR A 115 -23.14 -21.47 -28.09
CA TYR A 115 -23.86 -21.82 -26.88
C TYR A 115 -25.05 -22.68 -27.28
N GLU A 116 -25.10 -23.92 -26.77
CA GLU A 116 -26.12 -24.89 -27.14
C GLU A 116 -26.93 -25.32 -25.92
N THR A 117 -28.25 -25.25 -26.05
CA THR A 117 -29.17 -25.66 -25.00
C THR A 117 -29.58 -27.13 -25.17
N GLU A 118 -29.86 -27.84 -24.08
CA GLU A 118 -30.37 -29.20 -24.18
C GLU A 118 -31.79 -29.24 -24.78
N LYS A 119 -32.57 -28.19 -24.55
CA LYS A 119 -33.95 -28.02 -25.02
C LYS A 119 -34.05 -26.82 -25.96
N LYS A 120 -35.11 -26.78 -26.76
CA LYS A 120 -35.45 -25.57 -27.52
C LYS A 120 -35.74 -24.39 -26.58
N MET A 121 -35.31 -23.20 -26.99
CA MET A 121 -35.51 -21.94 -26.27
C MET A 121 -36.96 -21.47 -26.41
N ASP A 122 -37.51 -20.95 -25.31
CA ASP A 122 -38.77 -20.20 -25.32
C ASP A 122 -38.44 -18.71 -25.23
N LEU A 123 -38.55 -18.02 -26.36
CA LEU A 123 -38.22 -16.60 -26.51
C LEU A 123 -39.47 -15.70 -26.42
N SER A 124 -40.58 -16.22 -25.89
CA SER A 124 -41.83 -15.44 -25.78
C SER A 124 -41.72 -14.27 -24.79
N SER A 125 -40.91 -14.43 -23.74
CA SER A 125 -40.56 -13.37 -22.78
C SER A 125 -39.09 -12.96 -22.91
N LEU A 126 -38.14 -13.87 -22.72
CA LEU A 126 -36.69 -13.61 -22.75
C LEU A 126 -36.15 -13.67 -24.20
N ASN A 127 -36.14 -12.53 -24.89
CA ASN A 127 -35.77 -12.42 -26.32
C ASN A 127 -34.72 -11.33 -26.60
N LYS A 128 -34.22 -10.68 -25.56
CA LYS A 128 -33.14 -9.71 -25.64
C LYS A 128 -31.92 -10.27 -24.93
N PHE A 129 -30.78 -10.26 -25.61
CA PHE A 129 -29.50 -10.70 -25.07
C PHE A 129 -28.59 -9.49 -24.92
N ILE A 130 -27.93 -9.38 -23.77
CA ILE A 130 -27.02 -8.31 -23.43
C ILE A 130 -25.71 -8.95 -23.02
N VAL A 131 -24.60 -8.45 -23.56
CA VAL A 131 -23.26 -8.96 -23.24
C VAL A 131 -22.29 -7.81 -23.09
N LYS A 132 -21.37 -7.92 -22.14
CA LYS A 132 -20.26 -6.98 -21.97
C LYS A 132 -19.11 -7.46 -22.84
N VAL A 133 -18.56 -6.58 -23.67
CA VAL A 133 -17.50 -6.95 -24.63
C VAL A 133 -16.35 -5.95 -24.61
N TYR A 134 -15.15 -6.45 -24.77
CA TYR A 134 -13.92 -5.67 -24.98
C TYR A 134 -13.14 -6.24 -26.15
N ILE A 135 -12.66 -5.37 -27.03
CA ILE A 135 -11.81 -5.74 -28.16
C ILE A 135 -10.59 -4.81 -28.16
N PRO A 136 -9.38 -5.31 -27.86
CA PRO A 136 -8.15 -4.53 -27.98
C PRO A 136 -7.81 -4.23 -29.44
N SER A 137 -7.40 -2.99 -29.72
CA SER A 137 -6.89 -2.56 -31.03
C SER A 137 -5.49 -3.11 -31.33
N GLU A 138 -4.68 -3.38 -30.31
CA GLU A 138 -3.29 -3.86 -30.43
C GLU A 138 -3.16 -5.28 -31.01
N THR A 139 -4.16 -6.13 -30.77
CA THR A 139 -4.13 -7.54 -31.20
C THR A 139 -5.20 -7.90 -32.23
N SER A 140 -5.98 -6.93 -32.70
CA SER A 140 -7.09 -7.15 -33.63
C SER A 140 -6.99 -6.23 -34.83
N VAL A 141 -6.79 -6.80 -36.02
CA VAL A 141 -6.45 -6.03 -37.24
C VAL A 141 -7.61 -6.09 -38.22
N GLY A 142 -8.62 -5.25 -38.07
CA GLY A 142 -9.80 -5.27 -38.95
C GLY A 142 -9.60 -4.43 -40.22
N THR A 143 -9.65 -5.06 -41.41
CA THR A 143 -9.93 -4.39 -42.68
C THR A 143 -11.39 -4.61 -43.05
N SER A 144 -12.18 -3.55 -43.23
CA SER A 144 -13.60 -3.65 -43.56
C SER A 144 -13.86 -4.62 -44.72
N SER A 145 -14.63 -5.70 -44.48
CA SER A 145 -15.05 -6.64 -45.52
C SER A 145 -16.54 -6.51 -45.81
N GLY A 146 -16.93 -6.53 -47.08
CA GLY A 146 -18.34 -6.51 -47.49
C GLY A 146 -19.12 -5.22 -47.19
N GLY A 147 -18.45 -4.09 -46.91
CA GLY A 147 -19.09 -2.80 -46.64
C GLY A 147 -19.58 -2.59 -45.21
N ARG A 148 -19.02 -3.33 -44.23
CA ARG A 148 -19.27 -3.15 -42.80
C ARG A 148 -18.00 -2.72 -42.05
N ASP A 149 -18.20 -1.95 -40.98
CA ASP A 149 -17.13 -1.41 -40.14
C ASP A 149 -16.74 -2.42 -39.05
N TYR A 150 -15.45 -2.49 -38.75
CA TYR A 150 -14.88 -3.28 -37.65
C TYR A 150 -14.29 -2.33 -36.59
N PRO A 151 -14.36 -2.67 -35.30
CA PRO A 151 -14.74 -3.96 -34.74
C PRO A 151 -16.25 -4.14 -34.63
N SER A 152 -16.71 -5.39 -34.59
CA SER A 152 -18.14 -5.69 -34.49
C SER A 152 -18.42 -7.02 -33.81
N LEU A 153 -19.64 -7.18 -33.31
CA LEU A 153 -20.13 -8.41 -32.71
C LEU A 153 -21.49 -8.79 -33.32
N SER A 154 -21.60 -10.06 -33.68
CA SER A 154 -22.82 -10.67 -34.18
C SER A 154 -23.35 -11.69 -33.19
N PHE A 155 -24.65 -11.63 -32.94
CA PHE A 155 -25.40 -12.58 -32.14
C PHE A 155 -26.43 -13.27 -33.02
N ARG A 156 -26.41 -14.60 -33.10
CA ARG A 156 -27.28 -15.37 -34.02
C ARG A 156 -28.02 -16.48 -33.31
N LEU A 157 -29.31 -16.65 -33.61
CA LEU A 157 -30.16 -17.75 -33.16
C LEU A 157 -30.28 -18.79 -34.28
N GLN A 158 -29.95 -20.04 -33.96
CA GLN A 158 -29.96 -21.17 -34.89
C GLN A 158 -30.76 -22.35 -34.34
N ASN A 159 -31.33 -23.14 -35.27
CA ASN A 159 -31.89 -24.46 -35.00
C ASN A 159 -30.87 -25.52 -35.45
N ARG A 160 -30.25 -26.23 -34.51
CA ARG A 160 -29.20 -27.21 -34.82
C ARG A 160 -29.70 -28.48 -35.50
N ASP A 161 -31.00 -28.74 -35.49
CA ASP A 161 -31.59 -29.93 -36.13
C ASP A 161 -31.64 -29.81 -37.67
N LEU A 162 -31.39 -28.61 -38.21
CA LEU A 162 -31.33 -28.37 -39.64
C LEU A 162 -29.95 -28.77 -40.18
N GLY A 163 -29.91 -29.32 -41.41
CA GLY A 163 -28.66 -29.68 -42.08
C GLY A 163 -27.75 -28.48 -42.34
N ASP A 164 -28.34 -27.32 -42.62
CA ASP A 164 -27.66 -26.04 -42.83
C ASP A 164 -28.28 -24.94 -41.94
N PRO A 165 -27.99 -24.91 -40.61
CA PRO A 165 -28.64 -24.00 -39.67
C PRO A 165 -28.49 -22.50 -40.00
N TRP A 166 -27.37 -22.11 -40.62
CA TRP A 166 -27.05 -20.74 -41.01
C TRP A 166 -28.00 -20.17 -42.07
N ASN A 167 -28.64 -21.01 -42.90
CA ASN A 167 -29.57 -20.53 -43.93
C ASN A 167 -30.91 -20.02 -43.37
N TYR A 168 -31.21 -20.34 -42.10
CA TYR A 168 -32.50 -20.05 -41.45
C TYR A 168 -32.35 -19.28 -40.14
N GLU A 169 -31.17 -18.74 -39.88
CA GLU A 169 -30.85 -18.07 -38.63
C GLU A 169 -31.51 -16.70 -38.50
N LYS A 170 -31.56 -16.21 -37.27
CA LYS A 170 -31.85 -14.80 -36.97
C LYS A 170 -30.58 -14.19 -36.41
N ALA A 171 -30.06 -13.14 -37.04
CA ALA A 171 -28.79 -12.56 -36.67
C ALA A 171 -28.91 -11.05 -36.50
N ILE A 172 -28.44 -10.54 -35.36
CA ILE A 172 -28.28 -9.11 -35.12
C ILE A 172 -26.78 -8.82 -35.11
N HIS A 173 -26.39 -7.70 -35.71
CA HIS A 173 -25.01 -7.26 -35.84
C HIS A 173 -24.88 -5.84 -35.29
N LYS A 174 -23.83 -5.61 -34.48
CA LYS A 174 -23.55 -4.31 -33.86
C LYS A 174 -22.09 -3.94 -34.10
N ASN A 175 -21.87 -2.70 -34.53
CA ASN A 175 -20.54 -2.09 -34.55
C ASN A 175 -20.14 -1.76 -33.11
N LEU A 176 -18.86 -1.90 -32.82
CA LEU A 176 -18.26 -1.66 -31.51
C LEU A 176 -17.14 -0.62 -31.63
N GLU A 177 -16.66 -0.17 -30.49
CA GLU A 177 -15.42 0.61 -30.40
C GLU A 177 -14.29 -0.26 -29.82
N TYR A 178 -13.06 -0.02 -30.29
CA TYR A 178 -11.88 -0.65 -29.69
C TYR A 178 -11.56 -0.07 -28.31
N ASP A 179 -10.79 -0.83 -27.53
CA ASP A 179 -10.10 -0.39 -26.32
C ASP A 179 -10.98 0.07 -25.15
N LYS A 180 -12.27 -0.31 -25.13
CA LYS A 180 -13.16 -0.06 -23.99
C LYS A 180 -14.16 -1.19 -23.76
N TRP A 181 -14.46 -1.46 -22.49
CA TRP A 181 -15.56 -2.35 -22.11
C TRP A 181 -16.88 -1.66 -22.45
N GLN A 182 -17.77 -2.38 -23.14
CA GLN A 182 -19.06 -1.83 -23.52
C GLN A 182 -20.17 -2.89 -23.46
N TRP A 183 -21.34 -2.46 -23.00
CA TRP A 183 -22.55 -3.28 -23.04
C TRP A 183 -23.16 -3.25 -24.43
N VAL A 184 -23.45 -4.43 -24.97
CA VAL A 184 -24.01 -4.59 -26.31
C VAL A 184 -25.31 -5.35 -26.24
N GLU A 185 -26.34 -4.75 -26.81
CA GLU A 185 -27.70 -5.26 -26.80
C GLU A 185 -28.10 -5.88 -28.14
N PHE A 186 -28.75 -7.05 -28.07
CA PHE A 186 -29.33 -7.77 -29.18
C PHE A 186 -30.81 -8.09 -28.88
N ASP A 187 -31.72 -7.15 -29.19
CA ASP A 187 -33.17 -7.32 -29.02
C ASP A 187 -33.81 -8.00 -30.25
N PHE A 188 -34.03 -9.31 -30.16
CA PHE A 188 -34.62 -10.08 -31.26
C PHE A 188 -36.12 -9.88 -31.42
N LYS A 189 -36.83 -9.41 -30.37
CA LYS A 189 -38.24 -9.05 -30.49
C LYS A 189 -38.39 -7.74 -31.25
N GLN A 190 -37.54 -6.75 -30.98
CA GLN A 190 -37.52 -5.49 -31.71
C GLN A 190 -37.21 -5.73 -33.19
N GLU A 191 -36.18 -6.51 -33.50
CA GLU A 191 -35.71 -6.70 -34.88
C GLU A 191 -36.61 -7.65 -35.69
N PHE A 192 -37.11 -8.73 -35.07
CA PHE A 192 -37.78 -9.83 -35.79
C PHE A 192 -39.21 -10.15 -35.34
N GLY A 193 -39.70 -9.52 -34.27
CA GLY A 193 -41.07 -9.66 -33.77
C GLY A 193 -41.49 -11.12 -33.55
N THR A 194 -42.70 -11.46 -34.00
CA THR A 194 -43.30 -12.79 -33.81
C THR A 194 -42.55 -13.93 -34.51
N SER A 195 -41.65 -13.63 -35.45
CA SER A 195 -40.81 -14.64 -36.10
C SER A 195 -39.72 -15.21 -35.16
N VAL A 196 -39.49 -14.55 -34.02
CA VAL A 196 -38.67 -15.04 -32.91
C VAL A 196 -39.54 -15.37 -31.69
N THR A 197 -40.39 -14.45 -31.24
CA THR A 197 -41.13 -14.64 -29.97
C THR A 197 -42.20 -15.74 -30.03
N GLY A 198 -42.60 -16.18 -31.24
CA GLY A 198 -43.49 -17.31 -31.45
C GLY A 198 -42.78 -18.57 -31.96
N ASN A 199 -41.45 -18.55 -32.07
CA ASN A 199 -40.67 -19.62 -32.67
C ASN A 199 -39.87 -20.36 -31.59
N THR A 200 -40.23 -21.62 -31.38
CA THR A 200 -39.61 -22.51 -30.39
C THR A 200 -38.65 -23.52 -31.02
N ASP A 201 -38.08 -23.22 -32.18
CA ASP A 201 -37.18 -24.15 -32.89
C ASP A 201 -35.69 -23.87 -32.63
N PHE A 202 -35.36 -22.73 -32.03
CA PHE A 202 -33.98 -22.33 -31.73
C PHE A 202 -33.43 -23.07 -30.50
N ASP A 203 -32.19 -23.53 -30.58
CA ASP A 203 -31.45 -24.19 -29.49
C ASP A 203 -29.94 -23.96 -29.54
N ARG A 204 -29.51 -23.05 -30.41
CA ARG A 204 -28.12 -22.63 -30.52
C ARG A 204 -28.07 -21.11 -30.63
N ILE A 205 -27.20 -20.52 -29.82
CA ILE A 205 -26.72 -19.16 -29.95
C ILE A 205 -25.32 -19.22 -30.57
N VAL A 206 -25.06 -18.35 -31.54
CA VAL A 206 -23.75 -18.16 -32.15
C VAL A 206 -23.31 -16.72 -31.91
N ILE A 207 -22.15 -16.56 -31.29
CA ILE A 207 -21.50 -15.26 -31.08
C ILE A 207 -20.27 -15.22 -31.98
N GLN A 208 -20.16 -14.15 -32.76
CA GLN A 208 -19.09 -14.02 -33.75
C GLN A 208 -18.55 -12.60 -33.80
N PHE A 209 -17.24 -12.50 -33.65
CA PHE A 209 -16.50 -11.25 -33.85
C PHE A 209 -16.27 -11.00 -35.34
N ASN A 210 -16.36 -9.74 -35.77
CA ASN A 210 -15.99 -9.27 -37.11
C ASN A 210 -16.69 -9.94 -38.31
N TYR A 211 -17.89 -10.52 -38.10
CA TYR A 211 -18.75 -11.09 -39.14
C TYR A 211 -18.16 -12.34 -39.87
N GLU A 212 -19.02 -13.13 -40.53
CA GLU A 212 -18.61 -14.37 -41.21
C GLU A 212 -17.83 -14.09 -42.51
N ALA A 213 -16.92 -15.01 -42.87
CA ALA A 213 -15.99 -14.88 -44.00
C ALA A 213 -14.97 -13.73 -43.84
N ASN A 214 -14.61 -13.43 -42.59
CA ASN A 214 -13.48 -12.59 -42.27
C ASN A 214 -12.31 -13.48 -41.79
N ASN A 215 -11.11 -13.25 -42.33
CA ASN A 215 -9.89 -13.96 -41.94
C ASN A 215 -8.95 -13.06 -41.14
N ASP A 216 -9.39 -11.86 -40.77
CA ASP A 216 -8.64 -10.97 -39.91
C ASP A 216 -8.58 -11.54 -38.49
N SER A 217 -7.39 -11.57 -37.92
CA SER A 217 -7.23 -12.02 -36.54
C SER A 217 -7.96 -11.07 -35.58
N VAL A 218 -8.63 -11.66 -34.59
CA VAL A 218 -9.29 -10.91 -33.53
C VAL A 218 -9.10 -11.62 -32.21
N ILE A 219 -8.75 -10.82 -31.20
CA ILE A 219 -8.88 -11.23 -29.81
C ILE A 219 -10.01 -10.41 -29.22
N GLY A 220 -10.99 -11.08 -28.63
CA GLY A 220 -12.14 -10.46 -28.00
C GLY A 220 -12.38 -11.06 -26.63
N TYR A 221 -12.89 -10.25 -25.72
CA TYR A 221 -13.24 -10.65 -24.36
C TYR A 221 -14.73 -10.44 -24.17
N LEU A 222 -15.40 -11.46 -23.64
CA LEU A 222 -16.82 -11.41 -23.27
C LEU A 222 -16.95 -11.61 -21.77
N ASP A 223 -17.84 -10.83 -21.19
CA ASP A 223 -18.21 -10.91 -19.78
C ASP A 223 -19.73 -10.69 -19.66
N ASP A 224 -20.31 -11.13 -18.54
CA ASP A 224 -21.72 -10.97 -18.16
C ASP A 224 -22.75 -11.15 -19.32
N LEU A 225 -23.16 -12.40 -19.61
CA LEU A 225 -24.21 -12.67 -20.61
C LEU A 225 -25.59 -12.73 -19.95
N ILE A 226 -26.43 -11.74 -20.26
CA ILE A 226 -27.75 -11.54 -19.65
C ILE A 226 -28.88 -11.75 -20.67
N ALA A 227 -29.91 -12.51 -20.31
CA ALA A 227 -31.16 -12.62 -21.08
C ALA A 227 -32.32 -11.88 -20.39
N SER A 228 -33.06 -11.04 -21.14
CA SER A 228 -34.12 -10.17 -20.60
C SER A 228 -35.35 -10.04 -21.51
N GLU A 229 -36.44 -9.46 -20.99
CA GLU A 229 -37.67 -9.19 -21.75
C GLU A 229 -37.52 -8.01 -22.72
N GLY A 230 -38.05 -8.13 -23.95
CA GLY A 230 -37.87 -7.11 -25.00
C GLY A 230 -38.68 -5.82 -24.79
N GLY A 231 -37.97 -4.68 -24.88
CA GLY A 231 -38.31 -3.28 -24.55
C GLY A 231 -37.03 -2.45 -24.36
N ASP A 232 -37.09 -1.10 -24.36
CA ASP A 232 -35.90 -0.23 -24.18
C ASP A 232 -35.09 -0.68 -22.94
N PHE A 233 -33.80 -0.98 -23.11
CA PHE A 233 -32.92 -1.23 -21.96
C PHE A 233 -32.81 0.04 -21.12
N GLN A 234 -33.14 -0.10 -19.85
CA GLN A 234 -32.64 0.77 -18.80
C GLN A 234 -31.46 0.03 -18.19
N THR A 235 -30.34 0.71 -17.96
CA THR A 235 -29.26 0.20 -17.13
C THR A 235 -29.84 -0.41 -15.84
N PRO A 236 -29.19 -1.42 -15.22
CA PRO A 236 -29.64 -1.96 -13.93
C PRO A 236 -30.07 -0.81 -13.04
N GLU A 237 -31.24 -0.91 -12.39
CA GLU A 237 -31.78 0.23 -11.63
C GLU A 237 -30.69 0.79 -10.73
N SER A 238 -30.16 1.94 -11.11
CA SER A 238 -29.02 2.58 -10.48
C SER A 238 -29.48 3.85 -9.80
N MET A 239 -28.72 4.27 -8.80
CA MET A 239 -28.88 5.58 -8.17
C MET A 239 -27.56 6.32 -8.22
N GLU A 240 -27.63 7.64 -8.27
CA GLU A 240 -26.45 8.45 -7.99
C GLU A 240 -25.98 8.16 -6.56
N PRO A 241 -24.67 8.04 -6.30
CA PRO A 241 -24.15 8.00 -4.94
C PRO A 241 -24.57 9.25 -4.18
N LEU A 242 -24.91 9.06 -2.91
CA LEU A 242 -25.47 10.07 -2.05
C LEU A 242 -24.51 10.40 -0.91
N GLY A 243 -24.62 11.63 -0.42
CA GLY A 243 -23.95 12.06 0.80
C GLY A 243 -24.87 11.99 2.02
N ASP A 244 -24.31 12.22 3.19
CA ASP A 244 -25.03 12.36 4.46
C ASP A 244 -24.27 13.34 5.37
N ASP A 245 -24.99 14.34 5.88
CA ASP A 245 -24.49 15.31 6.86
C ASP A 245 -24.82 14.91 8.31
N PHE A 246 -25.52 13.80 8.50
CA PHE A 246 -25.91 13.23 9.79
C PHE A 246 -26.79 14.11 10.71
N GLU A 247 -27.27 15.25 10.21
CA GLU A 247 -28.13 16.16 10.96
C GLU A 247 -29.60 15.70 11.00
N GLY A 248 -30.02 15.03 9.92
CA GLY A 248 -31.37 14.55 9.68
C GLY A 248 -31.69 13.16 10.24
N ASP A 249 -32.66 12.50 9.62
CA ASP A 249 -33.01 11.10 9.92
C ASP A 249 -32.00 10.17 9.25
N VAL A 250 -31.00 9.70 10.02
CA VAL A 250 -29.97 8.78 9.55
C VAL A 250 -30.43 7.34 9.75
N ASN A 251 -30.41 6.54 8.68
CA ASN A 251 -30.75 5.12 8.73
C ASN A 251 -29.54 4.29 9.22
N VAL A 252 -29.26 4.35 10.52
CA VAL A 252 -28.26 3.52 11.19
C VAL A 252 -28.94 2.30 11.81
N ASN A 253 -28.48 1.10 11.47
CA ASN A 253 -28.84 -0.09 12.24
C ASN A 253 -28.10 -0.10 13.56
N GLY A 254 -28.75 0.42 14.60
CA GLY A 254 -28.37 0.18 15.97
C GLY A 254 -28.97 -1.13 16.47
N SER A 255 -28.15 -1.98 17.08
CA SER A 255 -28.64 -2.83 18.15
C SER A 255 -29.35 -1.93 19.17
N ASP A 256 -30.44 -2.38 19.77
CA ASP A 256 -30.93 -1.70 20.98
C ASP A 256 -29.81 -1.63 22.05
N ASP A 257 -30.00 -0.84 23.11
CA ASP A 257 -29.03 -0.72 24.23
C ASP A 257 -28.66 -2.07 24.89
N SER A 258 -29.25 -3.19 24.45
CA SER A 258 -28.97 -4.55 24.90
C SER A 258 -28.13 -5.39 23.93
N GLY A 259 -27.70 -4.83 22.78
CA GLY A 259 -26.93 -5.56 21.79
C GLY A 259 -27.74 -6.63 21.04
N THR A 260 -29.08 -6.60 21.11
CA THR A 260 -29.92 -7.65 20.52
C THR A 260 -30.64 -7.14 19.27
N TRP A 261 -30.28 -7.73 18.13
CA TRP A 261 -30.89 -7.47 16.84
C TRP A 261 -32.33 -7.99 16.80
N SER A 262 -33.32 -7.13 16.51
CA SER A 262 -34.73 -7.51 16.53
C SER A 262 -35.32 -7.91 15.16
N HIS A 263 -34.51 -7.99 14.09
CA HIS A 263 -35.03 -8.18 12.73
C HIS A 263 -34.47 -9.41 12.01
N THR A 264 -35.31 -10.43 11.83
CA THR A 264 -34.97 -11.73 11.21
C THR A 264 -34.96 -11.72 9.66
N GLY A 265 -34.65 -10.58 9.03
CA GLY A 265 -34.59 -10.44 7.56
C GLY A 265 -33.17 -10.68 7.03
N ASN A 266 -33.04 -11.19 5.80
CA ASN A 266 -31.74 -11.26 5.10
C ASN A 266 -31.28 -9.83 4.73
N ASP A 267 -29.96 -9.59 4.68
CA ASP A 267 -29.32 -8.31 4.30
C ASP A 267 -29.82 -7.71 2.97
N LYS A 268 -30.50 -8.51 2.13
CA LYS A 268 -31.08 -8.15 0.83
C LYS A 268 -32.56 -7.72 0.87
N ASP A 269 -33.18 -7.54 2.04
CA ASP A 269 -34.59 -7.14 2.16
C ASP A 269 -34.81 -5.67 1.71
N SER A 270 -35.64 -5.48 0.68
CA SER A 270 -35.95 -4.16 0.10
C SER A 270 -36.85 -3.30 1.01
N THR A 271 -37.50 -3.88 2.02
CA THR A 271 -38.32 -3.14 2.99
C THR A 271 -37.51 -2.33 4.01
N PHE A 272 -36.18 -2.47 3.95
CA PHE A 272 -35.22 -1.89 4.88
C PHE A 272 -34.72 -0.48 4.50
N TYR A 273 -35.06 -0.01 3.30
CA TYR A 273 -34.70 1.32 2.82
C TYR A 273 -35.92 2.24 2.91
N PRO A 274 -35.82 3.44 3.50
CA PRO A 274 -36.90 4.42 3.40
C PRO A 274 -37.18 4.74 1.92
N SER A 275 -38.44 5.06 1.61
CA SER A 275 -39.01 5.05 0.25
C SER A 275 -38.11 5.72 -0.81
N ASN A 276 -37.67 4.89 -1.76
CA ASN A 276 -37.06 5.17 -3.07
C ASN A 276 -35.85 6.12 -3.04
N GLU A 277 -34.64 5.52 -3.01
CA GLU A 277 -33.29 6.15 -3.06
C GLU A 277 -32.59 6.40 -1.70
N GLY A 278 -32.58 5.39 -0.81
CA GLY A 278 -31.98 5.51 0.52
C GLY A 278 -30.57 4.91 0.66
N ILE A 279 -29.77 5.51 1.54
CA ILE A 279 -28.55 4.94 2.15
C ILE A 279 -28.93 4.24 3.46
N ARG A 280 -28.20 3.18 3.84
CA ARG A 280 -28.17 2.64 5.20
C ARG A 280 -26.75 2.47 5.70
N TYR A 281 -26.53 2.67 6.99
CA TYR A 281 -25.28 2.38 7.68
C TYR A 281 -25.44 1.15 8.56
N MET A 282 -24.51 0.21 8.43
CA MET A 282 -24.53 -1.02 9.22
C MET A 282 -23.18 -1.32 9.84
N PRO A 283 -23.18 -1.86 11.07
CA PRO A 283 -22.04 -2.62 11.58
C PRO A 283 -21.65 -3.76 10.64
N GLY A 284 -20.36 -4.07 10.60
CA GLY A 284 -19.78 -5.21 9.91
C GLY A 284 -18.67 -5.85 10.76
N GLY A 285 -18.57 -7.18 10.67
CA GLY A 285 -17.58 -7.98 11.40
C GLY A 285 -17.52 -9.41 10.86
N GLY A 286 -16.51 -10.17 11.26
CA GLY A 286 -16.41 -11.61 10.97
C GLY A 286 -17.61 -12.42 11.45
N SER A 287 -17.65 -13.69 11.05
CA SER A 287 -18.86 -14.51 10.85
C SER A 287 -19.89 -14.70 11.96
N ASP A 288 -19.87 -14.03 13.12
CA ASP A 288 -20.94 -14.16 14.13
C ASP A 288 -21.09 -13.01 15.14
N ASN A 289 -20.42 -11.85 15.01
CA ASN A 289 -20.69 -10.70 15.90
C ASN A 289 -20.52 -9.35 15.19
N GLU A 290 -21.43 -8.42 15.45
CA GLU A 290 -21.35 -7.02 15.02
C GLU A 290 -20.33 -6.29 15.91
N LEU A 291 -19.07 -6.27 15.46
CA LEU A 291 -17.91 -5.85 16.28
C LEU A 291 -17.73 -4.33 16.39
N VAL A 292 -18.51 -3.55 15.63
CA VAL A 292 -18.51 -2.09 15.63
C VAL A 292 -19.87 -1.59 16.09
N LYS A 293 -19.87 -0.59 16.97
CA LYS A 293 -21.08 0.13 17.36
C LYS A 293 -21.19 1.43 16.58
N LEU A 294 -22.37 1.65 15.99
CA LEU A 294 -22.69 2.84 15.20
C LEU A 294 -23.85 3.60 15.84
N ASN A 295 -23.69 4.91 16.02
CA ASN A 295 -24.73 5.79 16.57
C ASN A 295 -24.59 7.21 16.02
N VAL A 296 -25.70 7.92 15.84
CA VAL A 296 -25.64 9.37 15.66
C VAL A 296 -25.56 10.03 17.03
N VAL A 297 -24.51 10.81 17.26
CA VAL A 297 -24.24 11.50 18.53
C VAL A 297 -23.95 12.97 18.27
N THR A 298 -23.98 13.80 19.32
CA THR A 298 -23.49 15.17 19.22
C THR A 298 -21.99 15.18 18.93
N ASP A 299 -21.55 16.06 18.01
CA ASP A 299 -20.14 16.27 17.69
C ASP A 299 -19.34 16.58 18.98
N PRO A 300 -18.23 15.88 19.23
CA PRO A 300 -17.44 16.05 20.44
C PRO A 300 -16.76 17.43 20.55
N THR A 301 -16.66 18.18 19.45
CA THR A 301 -16.01 19.49 19.35
C THR A 301 -16.99 20.63 19.13
N ASP A 302 -18.19 20.36 18.61
CA ASP A 302 -19.26 21.35 18.40
C ASP A 302 -20.63 20.79 18.81
N SER A 303 -21.11 21.16 19.99
CA SER A 303 -22.40 20.66 20.50
C SER A 303 -23.64 21.00 19.67
N SER A 304 -23.52 21.88 18.65
CA SER A 304 -24.61 22.22 17.73
C SER A 304 -24.74 21.30 16.52
N ASN A 305 -23.75 20.42 16.31
CA ASN A 305 -23.60 19.50 15.18
C ASN A 305 -23.78 18.05 15.66
N LYS A 306 -24.20 17.16 14.79
CA LYS A 306 -24.33 15.71 14.99
C LYS A 306 -23.42 14.99 14.01
N VAL A 307 -22.91 13.85 14.46
CA VAL A 307 -21.93 13.06 13.72
C VAL A 307 -22.23 11.58 13.89
N LEU A 308 -21.77 10.77 12.95
CA LEU A 308 -21.81 9.32 13.07
C LEU A 308 -20.61 8.83 13.88
N LEU A 309 -20.89 8.28 15.06
CA LEU A 309 -19.93 7.57 15.90
C LEU A 309 -19.67 6.16 15.35
N TYR A 310 -18.39 5.80 15.27
CA TYR A 310 -17.85 4.46 15.03
C TYR A 310 -17.04 4.04 16.25
N GLU A 311 -17.47 3.01 16.98
CA GLU A 311 -16.71 2.44 18.10
C GLU A 311 -16.30 0.99 17.77
N ASP A 312 -15.00 0.78 17.58
CA ASP A 312 -14.38 -0.55 17.49
C ASP A 312 -13.62 -0.86 18.78
N THR A 313 -13.88 -2.05 19.33
CA THR A 313 -13.30 -2.53 20.59
C THR A 313 -12.01 -3.36 20.41
N GLY A 314 -11.48 -3.44 19.19
CA GLY A 314 -10.21 -4.09 18.87
C GLY A 314 -10.36 -5.52 18.37
N ASN A 315 -11.32 -5.75 17.47
CA ASN A 315 -11.54 -7.07 16.88
C ASN A 315 -11.20 -7.10 15.39
N TYR A 316 -10.76 -8.26 14.91
CA TYR A 316 -10.47 -8.46 13.49
C TYR A 316 -11.71 -8.21 12.62
N TYR A 317 -11.51 -7.50 11.50
CA TYR A 317 -12.54 -7.17 10.49
C TYR A 317 -13.65 -6.23 10.98
N ALA A 318 -13.45 -5.53 12.10
CA ALA A 318 -14.34 -4.46 12.52
C ALA A 318 -14.42 -3.38 11.42
N GLN A 319 -15.63 -3.12 10.93
CA GLN A 319 -15.88 -2.18 9.84
C GLN A 319 -17.32 -1.68 9.88
N MET A 320 -17.60 -0.61 9.15
CA MET A 320 -18.97 -0.20 8.83
C MET A 320 -19.25 -0.34 7.34
N ARG A 321 -20.51 -0.57 6.99
CA ARG A 321 -20.98 -0.66 5.61
C ARG A 321 -21.96 0.48 5.35
N TYR A 322 -21.59 1.35 4.42
CA TYR A 322 -22.51 2.25 3.73
C TYR A 322 -23.10 1.46 2.56
N GLN A 323 -24.42 1.29 2.54
CA GLN A 323 -25.11 0.46 1.54
C GLN A 323 -26.20 1.26 0.85
N THR A 324 -26.25 1.15 -0.47
CA THR A 324 -27.26 1.81 -1.30
C THR A 324 -28.39 0.83 -1.63
N SER A 325 -29.62 1.33 -1.79
CA SER A 325 -30.76 0.49 -2.17
C SER A 325 -30.65 -0.09 -3.59
N LYS A 326 -29.85 0.57 -4.43
CA LYS A 326 -29.60 0.27 -5.85
C LYS A 326 -28.10 0.22 -6.14
N LYS A 327 -27.71 -0.24 -7.32
CA LYS A 327 -26.33 -0.08 -7.80
C LYS A 327 -25.97 1.40 -7.90
N MET A 328 -24.75 1.77 -7.55
CA MET A 328 -24.26 3.14 -7.67
C MET A 328 -23.89 3.43 -9.13
N ASN A 329 -24.40 4.54 -9.68
CA ASN A 329 -23.92 5.09 -10.93
C ASN A 329 -22.67 5.93 -10.66
N LEU A 330 -21.48 5.37 -10.89
CA LEU A 330 -20.20 6.03 -10.64
C LEU A 330 -19.59 6.69 -11.90
N SER A 331 -20.37 6.82 -12.98
CA SER A 331 -19.90 7.35 -14.26
C SER A 331 -19.41 8.80 -14.23
N THR A 332 -19.90 9.60 -13.27
CA THR A 332 -19.49 11.00 -13.09
C THR A 332 -19.23 11.32 -11.62
N LYS A 333 -20.18 10.97 -10.75
CA LYS A 333 -20.04 11.15 -9.31
C LYS A 333 -19.36 9.94 -8.68
N ASN A 334 -18.07 10.05 -8.44
CA ASN A 334 -17.27 8.96 -7.87
C ASN A 334 -16.19 9.45 -6.90
N LYS A 335 -16.20 10.75 -6.57
CA LYS A 335 -15.37 11.31 -5.50
C LYS A 335 -16.18 11.53 -4.23
N PHE A 336 -15.78 10.85 -3.17
CA PHE A 336 -16.35 11.00 -1.83
C PHE A 336 -15.44 11.88 -0.99
N THR A 337 -15.99 12.91 -0.36
CA THR A 337 -15.28 13.71 0.64
C THR A 337 -15.93 13.48 1.99
N VAL A 338 -15.13 13.18 3.01
CA VAL A 338 -15.63 12.85 4.34
C VAL A 338 -14.82 13.60 5.38
N ARG A 339 -15.51 14.13 6.39
CA ARG A 339 -14.85 14.64 7.59
C ARG A 339 -14.72 13.53 8.60
N ALA A 340 -13.52 13.37 9.15
CA ALA A 340 -13.21 12.33 10.11
C ALA A 340 -12.43 12.89 11.30
N TYR A 341 -12.83 12.48 12.50
CA TYR A 341 -12.17 12.85 13.76
C TYR A 341 -11.86 11.59 14.56
N VAL A 342 -10.63 11.46 15.04
CA VAL A 342 -10.18 10.35 15.88
C VAL A 342 -9.49 10.93 17.11
N PRO A 343 -10.06 10.78 18.32
CA PRO A 343 -9.38 11.14 19.55
C PRO A 343 -8.23 10.17 19.83
N SER A 344 -7.02 10.70 20.06
CA SER A 344 -5.86 9.88 20.40
C SER A 344 -6.08 9.09 21.70
N ALA A 345 -6.77 9.70 22.67
CA ALA A 345 -7.07 9.09 23.97
C ALA A 345 -8.02 7.87 23.90
N LEU A 346 -8.73 7.68 22.78
CA LEU A 346 -9.71 6.60 22.58
C LEU A 346 -9.30 5.61 21.49
N SER A 347 -8.03 5.63 21.09
CA SER A 347 -7.45 4.72 20.11
C SER A 347 -6.27 3.96 20.70
N SER A 348 -6.12 2.68 20.37
CA SER A 348 -4.91 1.90 20.65
C SER A 348 -4.10 1.68 19.38
N GLY A 349 -2.82 1.33 19.52
CA GLY A 349 -1.93 1.08 18.39
C GLY A 349 -1.19 2.31 17.84
N SER A 350 -0.07 2.08 17.17
CA SER A 350 0.75 3.13 16.56
C SER A 350 1.06 2.92 15.07
N SER A 351 0.97 1.68 14.55
CA SER A 351 1.17 1.39 13.11
C SER A 351 0.77 -0.04 12.72
N SER A 352 0.46 -0.26 11.44
CA SER A 352 0.45 -1.59 10.79
C SER A 352 0.75 -1.46 9.30
N GLY A 353 1.35 -2.49 8.70
CA GLY A 353 1.60 -2.55 7.25
C GLY A 353 2.46 -1.40 6.70
N GLY A 354 3.32 -0.78 7.52
CA GLY A 354 4.14 0.37 7.14
C GLY A 354 3.41 1.72 7.15
N LYS A 355 2.16 1.77 7.64
CA LYS A 355 1.36 2.98 7.80
C LYS A 355 1.25 3.39 9.26
N THR A 356 1.33 4.68 9.53
CA THR A 356 1.10 5.26 10.87
C THR A 356 -0.39 5.53 11.06
N TYR A 357 -0.93 5.13 12.21
CA TYR A 357 -2.34 5.38 12.54
C TYR A 357 -2.55 6.80 13.06
N PRO A 358 -3.74 7.39 12.85
CA PRO A 358 -4.94 6.79 12.29
C PRO A 358 -5.01 6.81 10.76
N VAL A 359 -5.66 5.79 10.19
CA VAL A 359 -5.93 5.67 8.74
C VAL A 359 -7.42 5.48 8.52
N LEU A 360 -7.99 6.18 7.55
CA LEU A 360 -9.36 5.98 7.10
C LEU A 360 -9.36 5.26 5.74
N SER A 361 -10.11 4.17 5.65
CA SER A 361 -10.23 3.33 4.45
C SER A 361 -11.63 3.39 3.87
N PHE A 362 -11.73 3.56 2.56
CA PHE A 362 -12.97 3.49 1.78
C PHE A 362 -12.84 2.40 0.73
N ARG A 363 -13.76 1.43 0.71
CA ARG A 363 -13.70 0.31 -0.24
C ARG A 363 -15.04 0.08 -0.93
N LEU A 364 -15.09 0.31 -2.24
CA LEU A 364 -16.27 -0.04 -3.04
C LEU A 364 -16.37 -1.56 -3.18
N GLN A 365 -17.57 -2.11 -3.02
CA GLN A 365 -17.84 -3.54 -3.15
C GLN A 365 -19.21 -3.79 -3.83
N ASN A 366 -19.27 -4.87 -4.60
CA ASN A 366 -20.49 -5.53 -5.05
C ASN A 366 -20.92 -6.54 -3.99
N ARG A 367 -21.99 -6.23 -3.25
CA ARG A 367 -22.49 -7.13 -2.20
C ARG A 367 -23.31 -8.31 -2.73
N ASP A 368 -23.61 -8.34 -4.03
CA ASP A 368 -24.50 -9.33 -4.61
C ASP A 368 -23.81 -10.67 -4.87
N ILE A 369 -22.49 -10.64 -5.05
CA ILE A 369 -21.62 -11.82 -5.17
C ILE A 369 -21.35 -12.47 -3.81
N GLY A 370 -21.03 -13.78 -3.82
CA GLY A 370 -20.84 -14.56 -2.60
C GLY A 370 -19.66 -14.12 -1.70
N SER A 371 -18.72 -13.34 -2.24
CA SER A 371 -17.56 -12.81 -1.53
C SER A 371 -17.31 -11.36 -1.96
N PRO A 372 -17.99 -10.37 -1.35
CA PRO A 372 -17.97 -8.98 -1.81
C PRO A 372 -16.58 -8.35 -1.89
N TRP A 373 -15.64 -8.78 -1.05
CA TRP A 373 -14.24 -8.34 -1.10
C TRP A 373 -13.53 -8.72 -2.40
N ASN A 374 -13.96 -9.76 -3.11
CA ASN A 374 -13.39 -10.11 -4.42
C ASN A 374 -13.74 -9.10 -5.51
N SER A 375 -14.64 -8.14 -5.26
CA SER A 375 -14.97 -7.06 -6.18
C SER A 375 -14.27 -5.73 -5.82
N GLU A 376 -13.44 -5.70 -4.77
CA GLU A 376 -13.15 -4.44 -4.10
C GLU A 376 -12.32 -3.41 -4.90
N LYS A 377 -12.55 -2.13 -4.60
CA LYS A 377 -11.68 -1.00 -4.98
C LYS A 377 -11.44 -0.18 -3.74
N ALA A 378 -10.21 -0.14 -3.23
CA ALA A 378 -9.90 0.42 -1.92
C ALA A 378 -8.96 1.63 -2.00
N ILE A 379 -9.31 2.70 -1.30
CA ILE A 379 -8.45 3.88 -1.09
C ILE A 379 -8.25 4.06 0.42
N HIS A 380 -7.00 4.24 0.83
CA HIS A 380 -6.62 4.46 2.22
C HIS A 380 -5.94 5.82 2.37
N LYS A 381 -6.30 6.56 3.42
CA LYS A 381 -5.77 7.90 3.69
C LYS A 381 -5.37 8.02 5.15
N GLU A 382 -4.12 8.43 5.38
CA GLU A 382 -3.64 8.81 6.71
C GLU A 382 -4.32 10.10 7.14
N ILE A 383 -4.66 10.19 8.43
CA ILE A 383 -5.32 11.34 9.05
C ILE A 383 -4.60 11.67 10.37
N GLU A 384 -4.79 12.87 10.90
CA GLU A 384 -4.17 13.29 12.17
C GLU A 384 -5.13 13.12 13.34
N PHE A 385 -4.61 12.68 14.50
CA PHE A 385 -5.39 12.61 15.74
C PHE A 385 -5.82 14.00 16.23
N ASP A 386 -6.87 14.01 17.05
CA ASP A 386 -7.33 15.18 17.83
C ASP A 386 -7.66 16.43 16.99
N GLN A 387 -7.98 16.24 15.71
CA GLN A 387 -8.54 17.27 14.84
C GLN A 387 -9.45 16.71 13.76
N TRP A 388 -10.35 17.54 13.23
CA TRP A 388 -11.18 17.17 12.09
C TRP A 388 -10.34 17.17 10.82
N ASN A 389 -10.27 16.02 10.17
CA ASN A 389 -9.62 15.84 8.88
C ASN A 389 -10.69 15.88 7.79
N THR A 390 -10.46 16.61 6.71
CA THR A 390 -11.28 16.50 5.49
C THR A 390 -10.54 15.63 4.49
N VAL A 391 -11.11 14.48 4.13
CA VAL A 391 -10.44 13.43 3.38
C VAL A 391 -11.19 13.17 2.07
N GLU A 392 -10.46 13.19 0.95
CA GLU A 392 -11.01 12.89 -0.38
C GLU A 392 -10.63 11.48 -0.83
N PHE A 393 -11.65 10.72 -1.27
CA PHE A 393 -11.56 9.40 -1.89
C PHE A 393 -12.09 9.51 -3.33
N ASP A 394 -11.19 9.78 -4.26
CA ASP A 394 -11.48 9.96 -5.68
C ASP A 394 -11.24 8.65 -6.44
N PHE A 395 -12.32 7.92 -6.72
CA PHE A 395 -12.24 6.59 -7.31
C PHE A 395 -11.90 6.63 -8.80
N GLU A 396 -12.40 7.60 -9.58
CA GLU A 396 -12.00 7.74 -10.98
C GLU A 396 -10.53 8.12 -11.10
N MET A 397 -10.05 9.06 -10.29
CA MET A 397 -8.64 9.45 -10.31
C MET A 397 -7.72 8.24 -10.07
N GLN A 398 -8.12 7.32 -9.19
CA GLN A 398 -7.30 6.16 -8.82
C GLN A 398 -7.44 4.95 -9.76
N PHE A 399 -8.65 4.70 -10.28
CA PHE A 399 -9.01 3.45 -10.95
C PHE A 399 -9.58 3.63 -12.38
N GLY A 400 -9.85 4.87 -12.82
CA GLY A 400 -10.28 5.19 -14.18
C GLY A 400 -11.56 4.48 -14.64
N GLU A 401 -11.51 3.91 -15.86
CA GLU A 401 -12.66 3.26 -16.49
C GLU A 401 -13.21 2.06 -15.71
N GLY A 402 -12.37 1.42 -14.87
CA GLY A 402 -12.79 0.37 -13.93
C GLY A 402 -13.81 0.84 -12.89
N ILE A 403 -14.02 2.15 -12.77
CA ILE A 403 -15.07 2.78 -11.96
C ILE A 403 -16.15 3.40 -12.84
N THR A 404 -15.78 4.22 -13.83
CA THR A 404 -16.75 5.05 -14.56
C THR A 404 -17.65 4.25 -15.52
N THR A 405 -17.26 3.04 -15.88
CA THR A 405 -18.07 2.12 -16.71
C THR A 405 -18.64 0.93 -15.93
N ASN A 406 -18.31 0.82 -14.63
CA ASN A 406 -18.69 -0.31 -13.78
C ASN A 406 -19.92 0.04 -12.94
N TYR A 407 -20.98 -0.77 -13.08
CA TYR A 407 -22.27 -0.57 -12.43
C TYR A 407 -22.56 -1.62 -11.34
N ASP A 408 -21.53 -2.33 -10.86
CA ASP A 408 -21.72 -3.47 -9.95
C ASP A 408 -21.64 -3.08 -8.47
N PHE A 409 -21.18 -1.88 -8.15
CA PHE A 409 -20.98 -1.45 -6.77
C PHE A 409 -22.29 -1.01 -6.12
N ASN A 410 -22.55 -1.49 -4.90
CA ASN A 410 -23.72 -1.08 -4.09
C ASN A 410 -23.41 -1.01 -2.60
N GLN A 411 -22.12 -1.03 -2.25
CA GLN A 411 -21.62 -0.93 -0.90
C GLN A 411 -20.29 -0.17 -0.89
N ILE A 412 -20.09 0.64 0.14
CA ILE A 412 -18.80 1.16 0.56
C ILE A 412 -18.52 0.59 1.95
N VAL A 413 -17.41 -0.11 2.12
CA VAL A 413 -16.88 -0.48 3.43
C VAL A 413 -15.99 0.64 3.91
N ILE A 414 -16.32 1.21 5.06
CA ILE A 414 -15.55 2.25 5.73
C ILE A 414 -14.94 1.66 6.99
N GLN A 415 -13.65 1.88 7.18
CA GLN A 415 -12.90 1.29 8.28
C GLN A 415 -11.79 2.23 8.75
N PHE A 416 -11.70 2.39 10.07
CA PHE A 416 -10.54 3.01 10.70
C PHE A 416 -9.46 1.96 10.96
N ASN A 417 -8.19 2.33 10.77
CA ASN A 417 -6.99 1.54 11.05
C ASN A 417 -6.81 0.24 10.22
N MET A 418 -7.40 0.18 9.02
CA MET A 418 -7.21 -0.87 8.00
C MET A 418 -7.63 -2.30 8.43
N GLU A 419 -7.59 -3.25 7.49
CA GLU A 419 -7.91 -4.66 7.77
C GLU A 419 -6.75 -5.36 8.48
N ALA A 420 -7.07 -6.50 9.12
CA ALA A 420 -6.15 -7.30 9.93
C ALA A 420 -5.52 -6.55 11.12
N ASN A 421 -6.12 -5.43 11.52
CA ASN A 421 -5.83 -4.78 12.79
C ASN A 421 -6.82 -5.24 13.89
N SER A 422 -6.33 -5.37 15.12
CA SER A 422 -7.10 -5.63 16.33
C SER A 422 -6.97 -4.51 17.37
N ASP A 423 -6.47 -3.34 17.00
CA ASP A 423 -6.46 -2.17 17.86
C ASP A 423 -7.85 -1.55 17.94
N SER A 424 -8.28 -1.18 19.14
CA SER A 424 -9.52 -0.44 19.36
C SER A 424 -9.41 0.98 18.79
N VAL A 425 -10.49 1.48 18.20
CA VAL A 425 -10.54 2.85 17.69
C VAL A 425 -11.95 3.41 17.83
N VAL A 426 -12.03 4.64 18.36
CA VAL A 426 -13.24 5.44 18.32
C VAL A 426 -13.05 6.54 17.28
N GLY A 427 -13.87 6.50 16.23
CA GLY A 427 -13.87 7.48 15.15
C GLY A 427 -15.23 8.17 15.04
N TYR A 428 -15.22 9.39 14.53
CA TYR A 428 -16.43 10.14 14.20
C TYR A 428 -16.37 10.52 12.73
N LEU A 429 -17.46 10.30 12.00
CA LEU A 429 -17.62 10.70 10.61
C LEU A 429 -18.69 11.79 10.50
N ASP A 430 -18.41 12.76 9.64
CA ASP A 430 -19.30 13.87 9.34
C ASP A 430 -19.20 14.27 7.85
N ASP A 431 -20.20 15.00 7.36
CA ASP A 431 -20.22 15.64 6.04
C ASP A 431 -19.76 14.71 4.90
N ILE A 432 -20.32 13.50 4.80
CA ILE A 432 -20.08 12.65 3.63
C ILE A 432 -20.72 13.35 2.44
N THR A 433 -19.90 13.80 1.49
CA THR A 433 -20.36 14.47 0.29
C THR A 433 -19.83 13.77 -0.96
N VAL A 434 -20.59 13.88 -2.04
CA VAL A 434 -20.26 13.22 -3.30
C VAL A 434 -20.20 14.25 -4.42
N SER A 435 -19.14 14.18 -5.21
CA SER A 435 -18.85 15.11 -6.29
C SER A 435 -18.27 14.41 -7.52
N GLU A 436 -18.09 15.18 -8.58
CA GLU A 436 -17.47 14.69 -9.82
C GLU A 436 -16.03 14.22 -9.57
N GLY A 437 -15.69 13.07 -10.14
CA GLY A 437 -14.34 12.50 -10.12
C GLY A 437 -13.33 13.38 -10.83
N SER A 438 -12.07 13.29 -10.41
CA SER A 438 -10.97 13.87 -11.19
C SER A 438 -10.55 12.89 -12.27
N ASN A 439 -10.00 13.40 -13.37
CA ASN A 439 -9.44 12.55 -14.42
C ASN A 439 -8.50 11.51 -13.82
N ALA A 440 -8.65 10.26 -14.29
CA ALA A 440 -7.75 9.16 -13.97
C ALA A 440 -6.28 9.62 -14.08
N ILE A 441 -5.44 9.19 -13.13
CA ILE A 441 -3.99 9.33 -13.23
C ILE A 441 -3.54 8.30 -14.27
N PRO A 442 -3.04 8.71 -15.47
CA PRO A 442 -2.41 7.79 -16.40
C PRO A 442 -1.52 6.78 -15.69
N SER A 443 -1.63 5.51 -16.05
CA SER A 443 -0.81 4.44 -15.49
C SER A 443 0.49 4.22 -16.26
N GLN A 444 0.67 4.92 -17.39
CA GLN A 444 1.81 4.81 -18.29
C GLN A 444 2.08 6.14 -19.03
N PRO A 445 3.30 6.37 -19.55
CA PRO A 445 3.59 7.55 -20.35
C PRO A 445 2.79 7.59 -21.66
N SER A 446 2.45 8.79 -22.12
CA SER A 446 1.82 9.05 -23.43
C SER A 446 2.81 9.54 -24.50
N THR A 447 4.05 9.79 -24.11
CA THR A 447 5.13 10.28 -24.98
C THR A 447 6.41 9.48 -24.73
N GLN A 448 7.25 9.37 -25.75
CA GLN A 448 8.59 8.81 -25.62
C GLN A 448 9.44 9.58 -24.59
N ALA A 449 10.43 8.90 -24.03
CA ALA A 449 11.42 9.55 -23.18
C ALA A 449 12.15 10.67 -23.94
N PRO A 450 12.57 11.75 -23.24
CA PRO A 450 13.38 12.81 -23.81
C PRO A 450 14.59 12.27 -24.57
N ASN A 451 15.04 12.99 -25.60
CA ASN A 451 16.25 12.59 -26.33
C ASN A 451 17.50 13.01 -25.53
N PRO A 452 18.38 12.06 -25.12
CA PRO A 452 19.60 12.42 -24.40
C PRO A 452 20.58 13.28 -25.23
N GLY A 453 20.57 13.13 -26.56
CA GLY A 453 21.35 13.98 -27.48
C GLY A 453 22.87 13.75 -27.48
N TYR A 454 23.36 12.68 -26.86
CA TYR A 454 24.78 12.35 -26.81
C TYR A 454 25.30 11.73 -28.11
N SER A 455 26.61 11.83 -28.36
CA SER A 455 27.26 11.13 -29.47
C SER A 455 27.31 9.62 -29.17
N PRO A 456 26.98 8.73 -30.12
CA PRO A 456 27.13 7.28 -29.94
C PRO A 456 28.53 6.82 -29.53
N SER A 457 29.59 7.57 -29.84
CA SER A 457 30.97 7.25 -29.44
C SER A 457 31.26 7.49 -27.95
N ASP A 458 30.44 8.29 -27.30
CA ASP A 458 30.67 8.79 -25.95
C ASP A 458 29.75 8.12 -24.93
N VAL A 459 28.99 7.11 -25.38
CA VAL A 459 27.99 6.43 -24.57
C VAL A 459 28.25 4.94 -24.48
N LEU A 460 27.94 4.38 -23.31
CA LEU A 460 27.74 2.96 -23.09
C LEU A 460 26.27 2.77 -22.70
N SER A 461 25.51 2.15 -23.59
CA SER A 461 24.09 1.90 -23.41
C SER A 461 23.88 0.61 -22.60
N VAL A 462 23.14 0.69 -21.50
CA VAL A 462 22.61 -0.51 -20.81
C VAL A 462 21.18 -0.77 -21.25
N TRP A 463 20.37 0.30 -21.35
CA TRP A 463 18.99 0.25 -21.83
C TRP A 463 18.62 1.53 -22.57
N SER A 464 18.56 1.49 -23.90
CA SER A 464 18.05 2.60 -24.70
C SER A 464 17.61 2.14 -26.08
N SER A 465 16.37 2.48 -26.44
CA SER A 465 15.82 2.25 -27.78
C SER A 465 16.63 2.96 -28.89
N ARG A 466 17.40 3.99 -28.55
CA ARG A 466 18.12 4.86 -29.49
C ARG A 466 19.59 4.47 -29.67
N TYR A 467 20.24 4.02 -28.61
CA TYR A 467 21.64 3.57 -28.63
C TYR A 467 21.68 2.04 -28.57
N GLN A 468 21.29 1.39 -29.67
CA GLN A 468 21.07 -0.05 -29.71
C GLN A 468 22.34 -0.90 -29.87
N ASP A 469 23.46 -0.28 -30.28
CA ASP A 469 24.77 -0.94 -30.34
C ASP A 469 25.27 -1.20 -28.89
N GLY A 470 24.71 -2.21 -28.23
CA GLY A 470 25.05 -2.58 -26.86
C GLY A 470 23.91 -3.01 -25.94
N TYR A 471 22.71 -3.32 -26.46
CA TYR A 471 21.59 -3.78 -25.63
C TYR A 471 22.03 -4.86 -24.63
N ALA A 472 21.98 -4.55 -23.34
CA ALA A 472 22.56 -5.42 -22.32
C ALA A 472 21.75 -6.70 -22.11
N PHE A 473 20.51 -6.78 -22.63
CA PHE A 473 19.58 -7.86 -22.37
C PHE A 473 18.83 -8.27 -23.64
N ASP A 474 18.71 -9.57 -23.89
CA ASP A 474 17.85 -10.17 -24.92
C ASP A 474 16.85 -11.19 -24.36
N ASN A 475 16.92 -11.45 -23.05
CA ASN A 475 15.99 -12.29 -22.31
C ASN A 475 15.43 -11.51 -21.11
N PHE A 476 14.11 -11.40 -21.04
CA PHE A 476 13.38 -10.64 -20.02
C PHE A 476 12.65 -11.54 -19.02
N SER A 477 12.84 -12.86 -19.12
CA SER A 477 12.19 -13.84 -18.23
C SER A 477 12.82 -13.80 -16.84
N PHE A 478 11.99 -13.86 -15.80
CA PHE A 478 12.42 -13.86 -14.41
C PHE A 478 13.45 -14.95 -14.11
N GLY A 479 14.56 -14.56 -13.49
CA GLY A 479 15.66 -15.44 -13.09
C GLY A 479 16.49 -16.03 -14.24
N GLN A 480 16.22 -15.66 -15.50
CA GLN A 480 16.92 -16.21 -16.67
C GLN A 480 17.90 -15.21 -17.27
N SER A 481 19.10 -15.69 -17.59
CA SER A 481 20.11 -14.87 -18.27
C SER A 481 19.83 -14.69 -19.76
N SER A 482 20.29 -13.56 -20.27
CA SER A 482 20.43 -13.23 -21.69
C SER A 482 21.59 -14.00 -22.33
N SER A 483 21.66 -14.02 -23.66
CA SER A 483 22.70 -14.77 -24.40
C SER A 483 24.13 -14.29 -24.10
N ASN A 484 24.27 -13.04 -23.67
CA ASN A 484 25.54 -12.42 -23.27
C ASN A 484 25.92 -12.68 -21.80
N GLY A 485 25.09 -13.39 -21.03
CA GLY A 485 25.32 -13.72 -19.61
C GLY A 485 24.70 -12.76 -18.60
N ASN A 486 24.25 -11.58 -19.02
CA ASN A 486 23.56 -10.62 -18.15
C ASN A 486 22.15 -11.11 -17.81
N THR A 487 21.58 -10.66 -16.69
CA THR A 487 20.23 -11.04 -16.27
C THR A 487 19.40 -9.79 -16.03
N PHE A 488 18.33 -9.61 -16.81
CA PHE A 488 17.45 -8.45 -16.72
C PHE A 488 16.66 -8.40 -15.41
N ASN A 489 16.19 -9.54 -14.91
CA ASN A 489 15.45 -9.62 -13.66
C ASN A 489 15.92 -10.88 -12.88
N PRO A 490 17.03 -10.79 -12.12
CA PRO A 490 17.61 -11.91 -11.38
C PRO A 490 16.74 -12.28 -10.17
N ASN A 491 16.80 -13.55 -9.77
CA ASN A 491 16.14 -14.01 -8.55
C ASN A 491 17.08 -13.83 -7.34
N TRP A 492 16.83 -12.79 -6.57
CA TRP A 492 17.48 -12.48 -5.29
C TRP A 492 16.61 -12.88 -4.07
N ASN A 493 15.54 -13.64 -4.29
CA ASN A 493 14.48 -13.98 -3.31
C ASN A 493 13.56 -12.82 -2.92
N GLN A 494 13.33 -11.89 -3.83
CA GLN A 494 12.34 -10.82 -3.71
C GLN A 494 10.91 -11.36 -3.90
N SER A 495 9.94 -10.82 -3.17
CA SER A 495 8.59 -11.41 -3.03
C SER A 495 7.43 -10.61 -3.64
N SER A 496 7.59 -9.31 -3.92
CA SER A 496 6.44 -8.45 -4.30
C SER A 496 6.66 -7.43 -5.42
N THR A 497 7.91 -7.22 -5.88
CA THR A 497 8.19 -6.32 -7.01
C THR A 497 8.18 -7.04 -8.33
N THR A 498 7.48 -6.47 -9.32
CA THR A 498 7.53 -6.95 -10.70
C THR A 498 8.35 -5.98 -11.55
N LEU A 499 9.42 -6.49 -12.16
CA LEU A 499 10.19 -5.83 -13.21
C LEU A 499 9.98 -6.57 -14.53
N SER A 500 9.52 -5.87 -15.55
CA SER A 500 9.29 -6.42 -16.90
C SER A 500 9.71 -5.43 -17.99
N LYS A 501 9.87 -5.95 -19.21
CA LYS A 501 9.92 -5.12 -20.42
C LYS A 501 8.51 -4.67 -20.76
N PHE A 502 8.37 -3.42 -21.17
CA PHE A 502 7.12 -2.83 -21.64
C PHE A 502 7.35 -2.16 -22.99
N ASP A 503 6.53 -2.54 -23.97
CA ASP A 503 6.59 -2.04 -25.33
C ASP A 503 5.44 -1.05 -25.52
N GLY A 504 5.73 0.25 -25.37
CA GLY A 504 4.71 1.29 -25.46
C GLY A 504 5.30 2.61 -25.94
N VAL A 505 4.44 3.55 -26.36
CA VAL A 505 4.87 4.85 -26.93
C VAL A 505 5.92 4.76 -28.05
N ASN A 506 5.97 3.65 -28.79
CA ASN A 506 7.01 3.33 -29.78
C ASN A 506 8.44 3.32 -29.18
N GLU A 507 8.59 2.88 -27.94
CA GLU A 507 9.87 2.77 -27.23
C GLU A 507 9.85 1.59 -26.24
N ASP A 508 11.00 0.92 -26.11
CA ASP A 508 11.19 -0.15 -25.12
C ASP A 508 11.48 0.46 -23.75
N LEU A 509 10.64 0.16 -22.76
CA LEU A 509 10.75 0.67 -21.39
C LEU A 509 10.96 -0.48 -20.39
N MET A 510 11.70 -0.22 -19.32
CA MET A 510 11.66 -1.05 -18.13
C MET A 510 10.45 -0.62 -17.30
N ARG A 511 9.55 -1.53 -16.96
CA ARG A 511 8.39 -1.26 -16.11
C ARG A 511 8.59 -1.90 -14.75
N PHE A 512 8.42 -1.10 -13.70
CA PHE A 512 8.44 -1.52 -12.31
C PHE A 512 7.06 -1.33 -11.69
N THR A 513 6.61 -2.32 -10.89
CA THR A 513 5.41 -2.19 -10.06
C THR A 513 5.69 -2.65 -8.63
N ASN A 514 5.20 -1.88 -7.64
CA ASN A 514 5.33 -2.18 -6.21
C ASN A 514 6.79 -2.48 -5.79
N LEU A 515 7.68 -1.50 -6.00
CA LEU A 515 9.10 -1.66 -5.69
C LEU A 515 9.35 -1.90 -4.20
N THR A 516 10.06 -2.99 -3.92
CA THR A 516 10.74 -3.34 -2.66
C THR A 516 12.22 -3.23 -2.92
N TYR A 517 12.81 -4.25 -3.55
CA TYR A 517 14.11 -4.19 -4.18
C TYR A 517 14.13 -5.06 -5.43
N GLN A 518 14.76 -4.57 -6.50
CA GLN A 518 14.84 -5.26 -7.78
C GLN A 518 15.98 -4.69 -8.63
N GLY A 519 16.55 -5.47 -9.55
CA GLY A 519 17.65 -4.97 -10.33
C GLY A 519 18.08 -5.85 -11.49
N HIS A 520 19.37 -5.75 -11.84
CA HIS A 520 20.00 -6.42 -12.97
C HIS A 520 21.36 -6.98 -12.55
N ASN A 521 21.74 -8.14 -13.11
CA ASN A 521 23.09 -8.70 -12.95
C ASN A 521 23.88 -8.62 -14.27
N PHE A 522 25.17 -8.32 -14.16
CA PHE A 522 26.11 -8.24 -15.27
C PHE A 522 27.18 -9.33 -15.14
N SER A 523 27.30 -10.15 -16.18
CA SER A 523 28.29 -11.22 -16.27
C SER A 523 28.75 -11.36 -17.74
N PRO A 524 29.98 -10.91 -18.09
CA PRO A 524 30.99 -10.33 -17.20
C PRO A 524 30.57 -8.98 -16.60
N SER A 525 31.29 -8.54 -15.55
CA SER A 525 31.07 -7.22 -14.95
C SER A 525 31.32 -6.10 -15.96
N LEU A 526 30.59 -4.99 -15.79
CA LEU A 526 30.68 -3.82 -16.63
C LEU A 526 31.91 -2.97 -16.24
N ASP A 527 32.68 -2.59 -17.25
CA ASP A 527 33.76 -1.60 -17.11
C ASP A 527 33.23 -0.22 -17.55
N ILE A 528 33.09 0.67 -16.58
CA ILE A 528 32.62 2.06 -16.75
C ILE A 528 33.73 3.08 -16.46
N THR A 529 35.00 2.66 -16.46
CA THR A 529 36.14 3.53 -16.09
C THR A 529 36.28 4.77 -16.97
N GLU A 530 35.88 4.69 -18.24
CA GLU A 530 35.98 5.81 -19.19
C GLU A 530 34.80 6.81 -19.11
N PHE A 531 33.79 6.58 -18.27
CA PHE A 531 32.58 7.41 -18.19
C PHE A 531 32.51 8.24 -16.91
N ASP A 532 31.69 9.29 -16.95
CA ASP A 532 31.61 10.30 -15.90
C ASP A 532 30.24 10.34 -15.21
N TYR A 533 29.18 10.00 -15.95
CA TYR A 533 27.80 10.06 -15.49
C TYR A 533 27.01 8.81 -15.88
N ILE A 534 25.92 8.58 -15.15
CA ILE A 534 24.76 7.82 -15.61
C ILE A 534 23.61 8.80 -15.93
N HIS A 535 22.99 8.60 -17.08
CA HIS A 535 21.74 9.23 -17.50
C HIS A 535 20.61 8.22 -17.32
N LEU A 536 19.46 8.67 -16.83
CA LEU A 536 18.22 7.89 -16.71
C LEU A 536 17.05 8.80 -17.08
N ASP A 537 16.07 8.30 -17.82
CA ASP A 537 14.77 8.96 -17.96
C ASP A 537 13.71 8.13 -17.23
N ILE A 538 13.05 8.71 -16.24
CA ILE A 538 12.08 8.02 -15.40
C ILE A 538 10.72 8.69 -15.51
N TRP A 539 9.72 7.98 -16.02
CA TRP A 539 8.33 8.38 -15.91
C TRP A 539 7.69 7.67 -14.72
N ALA A 540 7.02 8.40 -13.84
CA ALA A 540 6.39 7.84 -12.65
C ALA A 540 4.88 8.13 -12.64
N LYS A 541 4.06 7.20 -12.14
CA LYS A 541 2.62 7.41 -11.99
C LYS A 541 2.32 8.44 -10.89
N GLU A 542 2.95 8.28 -9.73
CA GLU A 542 2.83 9.21 -8.61
C GLU A 542 4.17 9.89 -8.29
N ASN A 543 4.13 10.99 -7.52
CA ASN A 543 5.33 11.52 -6.89
C ASN A 543 5.92 10.46 -5.96
N GLY A 544 7.24 10.39 -5.91
CA GLY A 544 7.91 9.46 -5.02
C GLY A 544 9.41 9.61 -5.03
N SER A 545 10.07 8.69 -4.36
CA SER A 545 11.52 8.64 -4.27
C SER A 545 12.01 7.20 -4.33
N LEU A 546 13.16 7.00 -4.95
CA LEU A 546 13.78 5.70 -5.22
C LEU A 546 15.26 5.75 -4.79
N GLU A 547 15.81 4.63 -4.34
CA GLU A 547 17.26 4.48 -4.21
C GLU A 547 17.81 3.67 -5.38
N PHE A 548 18.85 4.18 -6.03
CA PHE A 548 19.55 3.51 -7.13
C PHE A 548 20.98 3.18 -6.72
N TYR A 549 21.33 1.90 -6.84
CA TYR A 549 22.59 1.32 -6.38
C TYR A 549 23.48 0.91 -7.55
N LEU A 550 24.77 1.17 -7.42
CA LEU A 550 25.84 0.61 -8.26
C LEU A 550 26.71 -0.30 -7.41
N LEU A 551 26.74 -1.59 -7.76
CA LEU A 551 27.37 -2.64 -6.95
C LEU A 551 28.58 -3.24 -7.65
N ASP A 552 29.71 -3.27 -6.96
CA ASP A 552 31.05 -3.57 -7.45
C ASP A 552 31.80 -4.48 -6.47
N ASP A 553 31.25 -5.68 -6.19
CA ASP A 553 31.74 -6.77 -5.30
C ASP A 553 32.33 -6.46 -3.92
N THR A 554 32.34 -5.20 -3.53
CA THR A 554 32.92 -4.69 -2.30
C THR A 554 31.81 -4.12 -1.44
N SER A 555 31.96 -4.22 -0.12
CA SER A 555 31.02 -3.65 0.84
C SER A 555 31.59 -2.36 1.44
N PRO A 556 30.75 -1.39 1.85
CA PRO A 556 29.28 -1.39 1.77
C PRO A 556 28.76 -1.09 0.35
N GLU A 557 27.47 -1.30 0.11
CA GLU A 557 26.84 -1.00 -1.19
C GLU A 557 26.76 0.52 -1.44
N LEU A 558 27.00 0.96 -2.68
CA LEU A 558 26.98 2.39 -3.03
C LEU A 558 25.67 2.76 -3.72
N LYS A 559 25.07 3.89 -3.33
CA LYS A 559 23.74 4.30 -3.80
C LYS A 559 23.60 5.81 -3.95
N GLN A 560 22.55 6.20 -4.66
CA GLN A 560 22.05 7.57 -4.77
C GLN A 560 20.52 7.59 -4.61
N LYS A 561 19.99 8.66 -4.01
CA LYS A 561 18.54 8.89 -3.94
C LYS A 561 18.08 9.65 -5.18
N ILE A 562 16.94 9.25 -5.74
CA ILE A 562 16.28 9.88 -6.88
C ILE A 562 14.87 10.26 -6.45
N ASP A 563 14.55 11.55 -6.49
CA ASP A 563 13.17 12.04 -6.32
C ASP A 563 12.52 12.21 -7.70
N VAL A 564 11.28 11.77 -7.85
CA VAL A 564 10.51 11.84 -9.10
C VAL A 564 9.19 12.56 -8.90
N ILE A 565 8.81 13.34 -9.89
CA ILE A 565 7.49 13.94 -9.98
C ILE A 565 6.63 13.05 -10.88
N GLY A 566 5.45 12.69 -10.40
CA GLY A 566 4.49 11.86 -11.12
C GLY A 566 3.97 12.54 -12.38
N GLN A 567 3.44 11.73 -13.29
CA GLN A 567 2.80 12.15 -14.53
C GLN A 567 3.69 12.86 -15.54
N GLN A 568 5.02 12.76 -15.39
CA GLN A 568 5.98 13.32 -16.34
C GLN A 568 7.29 12.53 -16.39
N TRP A 569 8.06 12.77 -17.46
CA TRP A 569 9.43 12.28 -17.59
C TRP A 569 10.37 13.11 -16.72
N ASN A 570 11.12 12.43 -15.87
CA ASN A 570 12.18 12.99 -15.03
C ASN A 570 13.52 12.56 -15.63
N THR A 571 14.26 13.51 -16.22
CA THR A 571 15.62 13.25 -16.71
C THR A 571 16.61 13.39 -15.57
N ILE A 572 17.20 12.28 -15.15
CA ILE A 572 18.13 12.17 -14.04
C ILE A 572 19.55 12.02 -14.58
N LYS A 573 20.48 12.77 -14.00
CA LYS A 573 21.92 12.66 -14.28
C LYS A 573 22.66 12.50 -12.97
N LEU A 574 23.21 11.32 -12.71
CA LEU A 574 24.01 11.06 -11.52
C LEU A 574 25.48 11.02 -11.91
N LYS A 575 26.34 11.72 -11.16
CA LYS A 575 27.79 11.64 -11.38
C LYS A 575 28.29 10.35 -10.77
N LEU A 576 29.18 9.64 -11.46
CA LEU A 576 29.72 8.40 -10.93
C LEU A 576 30.58 8.61 -9.68
N CYS A 577 31.21 9.78 -9.52
CA CYS A 577 31.95 10.12 -8.31
C CYS A 577 31.06 10.41 -7.09
N ASP A 578 29.77 10.73 -7.30
CA ASP A 578 28.87 11.00 -6.16
C ASP A 578 28.46 9.69 -5.45
N PHE A 579 28.71 8.53 -6.08
CA PHE A 579 28.57 7.22 -5.44
C PHE A 579 29.72 6.90 -4.49
N ASP A 580 30.87 7.57 -4.63
CA ASP A 580 32.00 7.36 -3.72
C ASP A 580 31.61 7.87 -2.33
N ILE A 581 31.76 7.01 -1.33
CA ILE A 581 31.63 7.37 0.07
C ILE A 581 33.01 7.47 0.70
N TYR A 582 33.08 7.95 1.94
CA TYR A 582 34.34 8.25 2.60
C TYR A 582 35.30 7.05 2.71
N ASP A 583 34.77 5.85 2.96
CA ASP A 583 35.52 4.62 3.21
C ASP A 583 35.54 3.66 2.00
N LYS A 584 34.86 4.02 0.90
CA LYS A 584 34.80 3.21 -0.31
C LYS A 584 34.59 4.07 -1.55
N SER A 585 35.47 3.90 -2.53
CA SER A 585 35.26 4.37 -3.90
C SER A 585 34.67 3.26 -4.77
N LEU A 586 33.82 3.65 -5.72
CA LEU A 586 33.27 2.78 -6.75
C LEU A 586 34.41 2.25 -7.62
N ASN A 587 34.61 0.94 -7.59
CA ASN A 587 35.40 0.19 -8.54
C ASN A 587 34.69 0.13 -9.90
N LYS A 588 34.86 1.22 -10.65
CA LYS A 588 34.30 1.41 -12.00
C LYS A 588 34.68 0.31 -13.00
N SER A 589 35.73 -0.47 -12.76
CA SER A 589 36.14 -1.54 -13.68
C SER A 589 35.36 -2.86 -13.50
N ALA A 590 34.56 -2.98 -12.44
CA ALA A 590 33.96 -4.24 -12.03
C ALA A 590 32.53 -4.11 -11.52
N VAL A 591 31.71 -3.22 -12.10
CA VAL A 591 30.30 -3.09 -11.70
C VAL A 591 29.53 -4.35 -12.10
N ARG A 592 28.96 -5.05 -11.13
CA ARG A 592 28.31 -6.36 -11.30
C ARG A 592 26.80 -6.29 -11.27
N GLU A 593 26.22 -5.31 -10.56
CA GLU A 593 24.77 -5.25 -10.39
C GLU A 593 24.29 -3.80 -10.34
N PHE A 594 23.08 -3.58 -10.86
CA PHE A 594 22.26 -2.41 -10.55
C PHE A 594 21.14 -2.87 -9.65
N LYS A 595 20.84 -2.11 -8.60
CA LYS A 595 19.69 -2.37 -7.73
C LYS A 595 18.88 -1.10 -7.53
N TRP A 596 17.57 -1.24 -7.57
CA TRP A 596 16.57 -0.25 -7.22
C TRP A 596 15.92 -0.70 -5.92
N GLU A 597 15.77 0.19 -4.95
CA GLU A 597 15.23 -0.20 -3.65
C GLU A 597 14.40 0.93 -3.02
N ASN A 598 13.51 0.55 -2.09
CA ASN A 598 12.66 1.45 -1.32
C ASN A 598 13.08 1.60 0.17
N SER A 599 14.35 1.33 0.49
CA SER A 599 14.88 1.40 1.86
C SER A 599 15.09 2.86 2.32
N GLY A 600 15.07 3.11 3.64
CA GLY A 600 15.46 4.41 4.20
C GLY A 600 14.39 5.50 4.27
N GLY A 601 13.10 5.14 4.35
CA GLY A 601 12.00 6.11 4.50
C GLY A 601 11.55 6.77 3.19
N THR A 602 11.93 6.19 2.05
CA THR A 602 11.44 6.58 0.72
C THR A 602 10.03 6.02 0.46
N ILE A 603 9.18 6.80 -0.21
CA ILE A 603 7.89 6.33 -0.73
C ILE A 603 8.04 6.14 -2.25
N PRO A 604 8.21 4.91 -2.77
CA PRO A 604 8.34 4.70 -4.21
C PRO A 604 7.00 4.90 -4.91
N PRO A 605 6.96 5.39 -6.16
CA PRO A 605 5.76 5.33 -6.99
C PRO A 605 5.27 3.89 -7.14
N SER A 606 3.96 3.69 -7.24
CA SER A 606 3.37 2.36 -7.40
C SER A 606 3.73 1.73 -8.74
N ILE A 607 3.86 2.57 -9.77
CA ILE A 607 4.32 2.22 -11.11
C ILE A 607 5.30 3.28 -11.59
N PHE A 608 6.42 2.85 -12.17
CA PHE A 608 7.31 3.74 -12.91
C PHE A 608 7.97 3.01 -14.07
N TYR A 609 8.40 3.80 -15.05
CA TYR A 609 9.01 3.35 -16.29
C TYR A 609 10.38 4.00 -16.42
N VAL A 610 11.38 3.20 -16.80
CA VAL A 610 12.75 3.68 -17.00
C VAL A 610 13.14 3.49 -18.46
N ALA A 611 13.67 4.56 -19.05
CA ALA A 611 14.29 4.61 -20.36
C ALA A 611 15.71 5.17 -20.24
N ASN A 612 16.49 5.01 -21.31
CA ASN A 612 17.80 5.65 -21.49
C ASN A 612 18.79 5.47 -20.33
N VAL A 613 18.92 4.25 -19.80
CA VAL A 613 19.99 3.88 -18.86
C VAL A 613 21.32 3.83 -19.60
N ILE A 614 22.06 4.93 -19.52
CA ILE A 614 23.25 5.16 -20.34
C ILE A 614 24.37 5.75 -19.48
N PHE A 615 25.57 5.20 -19.58
CA PHE A 615 26.77 5.90 -19.13
C PHE A 615 27.28 6.80 -20.24
N TYR A 616 27.68 8.01 -19.91
CA TYR A 616 28.22 8.94 -20.92
C TYR A 616 29.45 9.70 -20.43
N LYS A 617 30.30 10.07 -21.39
CA LYS A 617 31.51 10.87 -21.18
C LYS A 617 31.14 12.35 -21.18
N ASP A 618 31.60 13.07 -20.17
CA ASP A 618 31.50 14.51 -20.10
C ASP A 618 32.67 15.06 -19.28
N SER A 619 33.75 15.36 -20.00
CA SER A 619 35.03 15.81 -19.45
C SER A 619 34.97 17.22 -18.84
N SER A 620 33.80 17.87 -18.83
CA SER A 620 33.59 19.13 -18.08
C SER A 620 33.54 18.91 -16.57
N ILE A 621 33.42 17.64 -16.13
CA ILE A 621 33.50 17.27 -14.73
C ILE A 621 34.89 17.49 -14.16
N VAL A 622 34.92 18.18 -13.01
CA VAL A 622 36.00 18.05 -12.04
C VAL A 622 35.41 17.22 -10.92
N CYS A 623 35.81 15.95 -10.83
CA CYS A 623 35.65 15.21 -9.58
C CYS A 623 36.57 15.91 -8.58
N THR A 624 36.05 16.91 -7.87
CA THR A 624 36.61 17.23 -6.57
C THR A 624 36.32 15.98 -5.77
N GLY A 625 37.32 15.10 -5.59
CA GLY A 625 37.15 13.90 -4.77
C GLY A 625 36.39 14.27 -3.50
N THR A 626 35.54 13.36 -3.00
CA THR A 626 34.62 13.53 -1.87
C THR A 626 35.09 14.69 -1.01
N GLN A 627 34.37 15.83 -1.03
CA GLN A 627 34.83 17.03 -0.34
C GLN A 627 35.23 16.59 1.06
N ALA A 628 36.53 16.70 1.38
CA ALA A 628 37.05 16.07 2.59
C ALA A 628 36.17 16.52 3.75
N ASP A 629 35.67 15.56 4.54
CA ASP A 629 34.82 15.90 5.66
C ASP A 629 35.53 16.96 6.49
N GLN A 630 34.81 18.01 6.87
CA GLN A 630 35.40 19.08 7.65
C GLN A 630 35.88 18.49 8.98
N GLU A 631 37.19 18.37 9.12
CA GLU A 631 37.80 17.93 10.37
C GLU A 631 37.91 19.11 11.34
N PRO A 632 37.84 18.84 12.66
CA PRO A 632 38.19 19.83 13.68
C PRO A 632 39.59 20.37 13.41
N ASN A 633 39.73 21.70 13.36
CA ASN A 633 41.01 22.37 13.07
C ASN A 633 41.90 22.54 14.31
N VAL A 634 41.39 22.17 15.49
CA VAL A 634 42.08 22.13 16.77
C VAL A 634 41.61 20.88 17.52
N LEU A 635 42.43 20.34 18.42
CA LEU A 635 42.06 19.22 19.29
C LEU A 635 41.14 19.69 20.44
N ALA A 636 40.38 18.76 21.01
CA ALA A 636 39.64 19.03 22.24
C ALA A 636 40.60 19.29 23.41
N ASP A 637 40.21 20.15 24.36
CA ASP A 637 41.01 20.40 25.56
C ASP A 637 41.03 19.17 26.47
N ASN A 638 42.20 18.71 26.92
CA ASN A 638 42.25 17.54 27.81
C ASN A 638 41.48 17.79 29.14
N PRO A 639 40.72 16.79 29.64
CA PRO A 639 40.08 16.86 30.94
C PRO A 639 41.11 16.92 32.09
N SER A 640 40.75 17.66 33.14
CA SER A 640 41.60 17.87 34.32
C SER A 640 41.15 17.04 35.54
N ILE A 641 40.43 15.94 35.32
CA ILE A 641 39.88 15.09 36.38
C ILE A 641 40.91 14.02 36.75
N SER A 642 40.98 13.65 38.03
CA SER A 642 41.86 12.57 38.48
C SER A 642 41.47 11.25 37.82
N SER A 643 42.45 10.50 37.30
CA SER A 643 42.21 9.18 36.69
C SER A 643 41.54 8.18 37.64
N ASP A 644 41.72 8.34 38.96
CA ASP A 644 41.07 7.50 39.98
C ASP A 644 39.53 7.64 39.99
N ASN A 645 39.01 8.72 39.44
CA ASN A 645 37.58 9.07 39.40
C ASN A 645 36.97 8.90 38.01
N VAL A 646 37.68 8.24 37.08
CA VAL A 646 37.31 8.19 35.66
C VAL A 646 37.27 6.75 35.17
N VAL A 647 36.22 6.42 34.44
CA VAL A 647 36.18 5.25 33.56
C VAL A 647 36.10 5.75 32.14
N SER A 648 37.20 5.60 31.40
CA SER A 648 37.31 6.13 30.04
C SER A 648 36.73 5.17 29.02
N ILE A 649 35.82 5.68 28.19
CA ILE A 649 35.24 4.94 27.06
C ILE A 649 36.15 5.11 25.85
N PHE A 650 36.50 6.35 25.51
CA PHE A 650 37.28 6.66 24.32
C PHE A 650 38.06 7.97 24.50
N GLY A 651 39.25 8.04 23.90
CA GLY A 651 40.13 9.21 23.92
C GLY A 651 41.49 8.90 24.53
N ASP A 652 42.43 9.82 24.31
CA ASP A 652 43.85 9.63 24.63
C ASP A 652 44.25 10.18 26.01
N SER A 653 43.34 10.88 26.69
CA SER A 653 43.60 11.53 27.99
C SER A 653 43.67 10.56 29.17
N TYR A 654 43.05 9.38 29.05
CA TYR A 654 43.00 8.34 30.06
C TYR A 654 43.17 6.97 29.39
N GLU A 655 43.46 5.94 30.18
CA GLU A 655 43.43 4.56 29.68
C GLU A 655 42.00 4.17 29.31
N SER A 656 41.73 4.10 28.01
CA SER A 656 40.41 3.83 27.43
C SER A 656 40.18 2.35 27.15
N LEU A 657 38.93 1.99 26.88
CA LEU A 657 38.57 0.65 26.40
C LEU A 657 39.34 0.31 25.10
N ASP A 658 39.65 -0.97 24.90
CA ASP A 658 40.39 -1.42 23.71
C ASP A 658 39.50 -1.48 22.46
N TRP A 659 39.65 -0.52 21.55
CA TRP A 659 38.87 -0.46 20.31
C TRP A 659 39.55 -1.15 19.11
N SER A 660 40.55 -2.01 19.32
CA SER A 660 41.32 -2.63 18.23
C SER A 660 40.67 -3.87 17.57
N GLY A 661 39.48 -4.29 18.03
CA GLY A 661 38.71 -5.42 17.50
C GLY A 661 37.97 -5.17 16.17
N ALA A 662 37.33 -6.21 15.62
CA ALA A 662 36.54 -6.07 14.38
C ALA A 662 35.25 -5.28 14.66
N PHE A 663 35.16 -4.07 14.10
CA PHE A 663 34.02 -3.13 14.03
C PHE A 663 32.81 -3.42 14.95
N ASN A 664 32.76 -2.72 16.09
CA ASN A 664 31.73 -2.84 17.13
C ASN A 664 30.46 -2.01 16.85
N THR A 665 30.11 -1.83 15.59
CA THR A 665 28.93 -1.09 15.14
C THR A 665 27.86 -2.06 14.66
N PHE A 666 26.59 -1.77 14.94
CA PHE A 666 25.52 -2.65 14.51
C PHE A 666 25.27 -2.54 12.99
N SER A 667 24.93 -3.66 12.35
CA SER A 667 24.68 -3.72 10.89
C SER A 667 23.47 -2.92 10.43
N TRP A 668 22.61 -2.49 11.36
CA TRP A 668 21.43 -1.68 11.09
C TRP A 668 21.68 -0.17 11.23
N ASN A 669 22.91 0.26 11.56
CA ASN A 669 23.22 1.67 11.65
C ASN A 669 22.90 2.40 10.34
N SER A 670 22.22 3.54 10.45
CA SER A 670 22.18 4.51 9.35
C SER A 670 23.50 5.27 9.29
N GLY A 671 23.92 5.68 8.09
CA GLY A 671 25.17 6.43 7.89
C GLY A 671 26.42 5.63 8.26
N SER A 672 27.51 6.32 8.60
CA SER A 672 28.80 5.70 8.93
C SER A 672 29.31 6.12 10.32
N ILE A 673 29.79 5.15 11.09
CA ILE A 673 30.47 5.36 12.38
C ILE A 673 31.88 4.77 12.29
N ILE A 674 32.91 5.57 12.57
CA ILE A 674 34.32 5.17 12.47
C ILE A 674 35.00 5.35 13.83
N ILE A 675 35.52 4.26 14.38
CA ILE A 675 36.19 4.19 15.68
C ILE A 675 37.35 3.18 15.61
N PRO A 676 38.62 3.58 15.83
CA PRO A 676 39.11 4.96 15.92
C PRO A 676 39.20 5.63 14.54
N TYR A 677 38.93 6.93 14.49
CA TYR A 677 39.19 7.81 13.35
C TYR A 677 40.49 8.59 13.59
N ASN A 678 41.42 8.55 12.64
CA ASN A 678 42.64 9.35 12.70
C ASN A 678 42.47 10.61 11.85
N LEU A 679 42.75 11.78 12.43
CA LEU A 679 42.74 13.05 11.72
C LEU A 679 43.75 13.07 10.56
N SER A 680 43.37 13.72 9.46
CA SER A 680 44.20 13.84 8.25
C SER A 680 45.51 14.60 8.47
N ASP A 681 45.57 15.42 9.51
CA ASP A 681 46.76 16.18 9.91
C ASP A 681 47.89 15.31 10.50
N ASN A 682 47.64 14.02 10.71
CA ASN A 682 48.55 13.08 11.39
C ASN A 682 48.98 13.54 12.79
N SER A 683 48.13 14.29 13.49
CA SER A 683 48.35 14.71 14.90
C SER A 683 48.54 13.53 15.85
N GLY A 684 48.04 12.35 15.48
CA GLY A 684 48.07 11.14 16.29
C GLY A 684 46.94 11.04 17.31
N ASN A 685 46.07 12.06 17.39
CA ASN A 685 44.85 12.02 18.20
C ASN A 685 43.80 11.15 17.53
N GLN A 686 43.18 10.25 18.27
CA GLN A 686 42.10 9.40 17.76
C GLN A 686 40.73 9.97 18.16
N LEU A 687 39.79 9.97 17.21
CA LEU A 687 38.42 10.45 17.40
C LEU A 687 37.42 9.33 17.15
N ILE A 688 36.18 9.53 17.57
CA ILE A 688 35.03 8.81 17.00
C ILE A 688 34.42 9.73 15.95
N LYS A 689 34.13 9.24 14.75
CA LYS A 689 33.48 10.00 13.68
C LYS A 689 32.11 9.41 13.36
N PHE A 690 31.10 10.26 13.30
CA PHE A 690 29.74 9.98 12.84
C PHE A 690 29.45 10.82 11.59
N LYS A 691 28.81 10.22 10.58
CA LYS A 691 28.38 10.91 9.37
C LYS A 691 27.05 10.38 8.88
N ASP A 692 26.13 11.28 8.55
CA ASP A 692 24.78 11.02 8.05
C ASP A 692 23.95 10.03 8.90
N ILE A 693 24.00 10.21 10.23
CA ILE A 693 23.32 9.32 11.18
C ILE A 693 21.90 9.78 11.45
N ASN A 694 20.93 8.91 11.20
CA ASN A 694 19.54 9.05 11.67
C ASN A 694 19.40 8.39 13.04
N TYR A 695 19.92 7.17 13.12
CA TYR A 695 20.09 6.33 14.30
C TYR A 695 21.31 5.43 14.09
N GLY A 696 22.15 5.30 15.10
CA GLY A 696 23.35 4.48 15.03
C GLY A 696 23.86 4.11 16.41
N ALA A 697 24.35 2.89 16.55
CA ALA A 697 24.81 2.34 17.82
C ALA A 697 26.22 1.78 17.76
N VAL A 698 26.84 1.82 18.94
CA VAL A 698 28.17 1.31 19.24
C VAL A 698 28.04 0.33 20.39
N ALA A 699 28.46 -0.91 20.19
CA ALA A 699 28.57 -1.91 21.24
C ALA A 699 29.88 -1.70 22.03
N LEU A 700 29.88 -1.98 23.33
CA LEU A 700 31.08 -1.91 24.18
C LEU A 700 31.91 -3.22 24.17
N GLU A 701 31.65 -4.10 23.19
CA GLU A 701 32.32 -5.41 23.05
C GLU A 701 33.69 -5.26 22.37
N ALA A 702 34.64 -4.67 23.09
CA ALA A 702 35.97 -4.30 22.62
C ALA A 702 36.81 -5.43 21.95
N THR A 703 36.68 -6.70 22.37
CA THR A 703 37.43 -7.84 21.78
C THR A 703 36.75 -9.20 22.01
N SER A 704 37.28 -10.28 21.40
CA SER A 704 36.86 -11.68 21.62
C SER A 704 36.99 -12.19 23.06
N GLN A 705 37.63 -11.45 23.97
CA GLN A 705 37.68 -11.77 25.40
C GLN A 705 36.52 -11.14 26.20
N ASN A 706 35.85 -10.12 25.65
CA ASN A 706 34.74 -9.39 26.26
C ASN A 706 33.39 -9.64 25.56
N ASN A 707 33.32 -10.71 24.77
CA ASN A 707 32.13 -11.08 23.99
C ASN A 707 30.95 -11.35 24.94
N GLY A 708 29.91 -10.49 24.91
CA GLY A 708 28.76 -10.56 25.81
C GLY A 708 28.97 -10.10 27.26
N THR A 709 30.07 -9.41 27.60
CA THR A 709 30.28 -8.89 28.96
C THR A 709 29.93 -7.41 29.04
N ASN A 710 28.82 -7.12 29.70
CA ASN A 710 28.42 -5.76 30.06
C ASN A 710 29.53 -5.01 30.81
N GLN A 711 29.66 -3.71 30.55
CA GLN A 711 30.53 -2.81 31.30
C GLN A 711 29.85 -2.35 32.59
N ASN A 712 30.65 -2.26 33.65
CA ASN A 712 30.20 -1.83 34.96
C ASN A 712 30.71 -0.42 35.27
N PHE A 713 29.79 0.54 35.26
CA PHE A 713 30.02 1.94 35.61
C PHE A 713 29.44 2.30 36.99
N THR A 714 29.16 1.31 37.84
CA THR A 714 28.62 1.52 39.18
C THR A 714 29.53 2.46 39.98
N GLY A 715 28.93 3.49 40.56
CA GLY A 715 29.64 4.48 41.36
C GLY A 715 30.04 5.74 40.57
N MET A 716 29.86 5.77 39.25
CA MET A 716 29.93 6.99 38.44
C MET A 716 28.64 7.81 38.58
N THR A 717 28.72 9.12 38.38
CA THR A 717 27.59 10.04 38.54
C THR A 717 27.32 10.90 37.30
N HIS A 718 28.33 11.12 36.45
CA HIS A 718 28.22 11.93 35.25
C HIS A 718 28.85 11.23 34.05
N MET A 719 28.27 11.45 32.87
CA MET A 719 28.91 11.21 31.59
C MET A 719 29.52 12.52 31.09
N VAL A 720 30.73 12.45 30.55
CA VAL A 720 31.44 13.57 29.96
C VAL A 720 31.91 13.19 28.56
N MET A 721 31.73 14.08 27.59
CA MET A 721 32.23 13.91 26.22
C MET A 721 32.54 15.27 25.61
N ASP A 722 33.63 15.36 24.87
CA ASP A 722 33.89 16.50 24.00
C ASP A 722 33.31 16.19 22.63
N ILE A 723 32.44 17.07 22.13
CA ILE A 723 31.77 16.90 20.85
C ILE A 723 32.07 18.08 19.95
N TRP A 724 32.47 17.79 18.73
CA TRP A 724 32.48 18.73 17.62
C TRP A 724 31.39 18.31 16.64
N SER A 725 30.49 19.21 16.25
CA SER A 725 29.38 18.89 15.35
C SER A 725 29.25 19.94 14.26
N LYS A 726 29.04 19.55 13.01
CA LYS A 726 28.90 20.48 11.87
C LYS A 726 27.59 21.26 11.91
N ASN A 727 26.48 20.65 12.33
CA ASN A 727 25.16 21.28 12.39
C ASN A 727 24.83 21.86 13.77
N GLY A 728 25.58 21.53 14.83
CA GLY A 728 25.35 22.07 16.18
C GLY A 728 24.05 21.58 16.85
N ASP A 729 23.40 20.57 16.26
CA ASP A 729 22.09 20.07 16.65
C ASP A 729 22.08 19.29 17.98
N SER A 730 20.88 19.14 18.54
CA SER A 730 20.61 18.19 19.62
C SER A 730 20.38 16.78 19.08
N PHE A 731 20.87 15.79 19.81
CA PHE A 731 20.66 14.37 19.49
C PHE A 731 20.18 13.62 20.73
N GLN A 732 19.36 12.60 20.52
CA GLN A 732 18.96 11.67 21.55
C GLN A 732 20.11 10.68 21.77
N PHE A 733 20.57 10.59 23.01
CA PHE A 733 21.57 9.64 23.44
C PHE A 733 20.91 8.55 24.27
N VAL A 734 21.31 7.31 24.05
CA VAL A 734 20.69 6.13 24.64
C VAL A 734 21.77 5.20 25.18
N PHE A 735 21.59 4.77 26.43
CA PHE A 735 22.30 3.63 27.01
C PHE A 735 21.51 2.34 26.73
N PHE A 736 22.20 1.30 26.29
CA PHE A 736 21.69 -0.06 26.38
C PHE A 736 22.11 -0.66 27.72
N ASP A 737 21.16 -0.90 28.61
CA ASP A 737 21.42 -1.67 29.83
C ASP A 737 20.72 -3.05 29.76
N ASN A 738 21.44 -4.09 30.19
CA ASN A 738 21.04 -5.49 30.00
C ASN A 738 20.41 -6.11 31.26
N ASP A 739 19.86 -5.29 32.16
CA ASP A 739 19.35 -5.74 33.47
C ASP A 739 18.10 -6.65 33.34
N THR A 740 17.28 -6.43 32.31
CA THR A 740 16.21 -7.35 31.87
C THR A 740 15.76 -6.90 30.48
N SER A 741 16.06 -7.70 29.44
CA SER A 741 15.56 -7.49 28.06
C SER A 741 15.93 -6.16 27.37
N GLY A 742 17.17 -5.67 27.50
CA GLY A 742 17.73 -4.64 26.60
C GLY A 742 16.99 -3.30 26.64
N SER A 743 16.77 -2.75 27.83
CA SER A 743 16.05 -1.49 27.98
C SER A 743 16.90 -0.29 27.52
N GLU A 744 16.32 0.55 26.66
CA GLU A 744 16.90 1.81 26.21
C GLU A 744 16.64 2.91 27.25
N GLN A 745 17.70 3.50 27.79
CA GLN A 745 17.63 4.60 28.76
C GLN A 745 18.12 5.87 28.08
N THR A 746 17.26 6.88 27.98
CA THR A 746 17.49 7.97 27.03
C THR A 746 17.54 9.35 27.65
N SER A 747 18.32 10.24 27.04
CA SER A 747 18.34 11.67 27.32
C SER A 747 18.67 12.44 26.03
N VAL A 748 18.17 13.67 25.91
CA VAL A 748 18.49 14.55 24.78
C VAL A 748 19.71 15.40 25.13
N LEU A 749 20.76 15.30 24.32
CA LEU A 749 22.00 16.06 24.47
C LEU A 749 22.02 17.19 23.45
N SER A 750 22.44 18.38 23.88
CA SER A 750 22.52 19.56 23.00
C SER A 750 23.97 20.03 22.90
N VAL A 751 24.49 20.13 21.67
CA VAL A 751 25.84 20.63 21.40
C VAL A 751 25.86 22.16 21.38
N GLY A 752 24.82 22.79 20.81
CA GLY A 752 24.52 24.22 20.94
C GLY A 752 25.18 25.13 19.90
N GLU A 753 26.45 24.91 19.53
CA GLU A 753 27.16 25.67 18.49
C GLU A 753 27.78 24.71 17.46
N SER A 754 27.70 25.07 16.17
CA SER A 754 28.33 24.33 15.09
C SER A 754 29.84 24.57 15.01
N GLU A 755 30.56 23.59 14.47
CA GLU A 755 31.98 23.65 14.09
C GLU A 755 32.96 24.01 15.22
N THR A 756 32.58 23.78 16.48
CA THR A 756 33.44 24.01 17.66
C THR A 756 33.37 22.84 18.64
N TRP A 757 34.45 22.59 19.39
CA TRP A 757 34.45 21.59 20.45
C TRP A 757 33.64 22.08 21.65
N LYS A 758 32.75 21.21 22.13
CA LYS A 758 31.93 21.44 23.32
C LYS A 758 32.02 20.26 24.26
N ARG A 759 32.46 20.53 25.49
CA ARG A 759 32.40 19.57 26.59
C ARG A 759 30.98 19.47 27.11
N ILE A 760 30.34 18.35 26.84
CA ILE A 760 29.03 18.00 27.36
C ILE A 760 29.22 17.21 28.66
N ILE A 761 28.52 17.63 29.70
CA ILE A 761 28.52 16.97 31.02
C ILE A 761 27.07 16.68 31.37
N VAL A 762 26.74 15.41 31.57
CA VAL A 762 25.36 14.95 31.77
C VAL A 762 25.29 14.12 33.03
N PRO A 763 24.46 14.51 34.02
CA PRO A 763 24.15 13.63 35.14
C PRO A 763 23.58 12.31 34.63
N LEU A 764 24.09 11.17 35.11
CA LEU A 764 23.58 9.85 34.72
C LEU A 764 22.12 9.66 35.17
N SER A 765 21.69 10.41 36.18
CA SER A 765 20.30 10.51 36.61
C SER A 765 19.39 11.24 35.62
N ASN A 766 19.85 11.68 34.45
CA ASN A 766 19.00 12.24 33.41
C ASN A 766 18.56 11.20 32.38
N PHE A 767 19.04 9.96 32.48
CA PHE A 767 18.72 8.86 31.57
C PHE A 767 17.63 7.99 32.17
N HIS A 768 16.46 7.96 31.51
CA HIS A 768 15.28 7.22 31.94
C HIS A 768 14.53 6.62 30.74
N SER A 769 13.75 5.56 30.97
CA SER A 769 12.80 5.01 30.00
C SER A 769 11.36 5.43 30.33
N SER A 770 10.60 5.90 29.34
CA SER A 770 9.14 6.12 29.44
C SER A 770 8.37 4.81 29.14
N PRO A 771 7.17 4.54 29.69
CA PRO A 771 6.38 5.35 30.62
C PRO A 771 6.49 4.92 32.10
N LEU A 772 7.30 3.91 32.41
CA LEU A 772 7.67 3.54 33.77
C LEU A 772 9.12 3.97 33.96
N GLU A 773 9.35 5.09 34.66
CA GLU A 773 10.69 5.64 34.94
C GLU A 773 11.54 4.61 35.70
N ARG A 774 12.18 3.72 34.95
CA ARG A 774 13.23 2.85 35.43
C ARG A 774 14.53 3.65 35.38
N GLU A 775 15.32 3.55 36.43
CA GLU A 775 16.65 4.15 36.49
C GLU A 775 17.65 3.34 35.64
N LEU A 776 18.60 4.04 35.03
CA LEU A 776 19.73 3.46 34.31
C LEU A 776 20.54 2.50 35.20
N SER A 777 20.64 1.23 34.77
CA SER A 777 21.44 0.22 35.45
C SER A 777 22.89 0.29 35.00
N LEU A 778 23.71 1.01 35.76
CA LEU A 778 25.13 1.21 35.45
C LEU A 778 25.98 -0.06 35.58
N GLY A 779 25.48 -1.11 36.21
CA GLY A 779 26.21 -2.38 36.37
C GLY A 779 26.23 -3.26 35.12
N THR A 780 25.39 -2.96 34.12
CA THR A 780 25.10 -3.86 33.00
C THR A 780 25.04 -3.14 31.63
N VAL A 781 25.80 -2.06 31.44
CA VAL A 781 25.77 -1.30 30.17
C VAL A 781 26.48 -2.07 29.06
N SER A 782 25.79 -2.32 27.96
CA SER A 782 26.28 -3.12 26.82
C SER A 782 26.63 -2.30 25.58
N GLY A 783 26.14 -1.08 25.48
CA GLY A 783 26.41 -0.20 24.36
C GLY A 783 25.72 1.15 24.48
N PHE A 784 25.90 1.95 23.43
CA PHE A 784 25.36 3.29 23.29
C PHE A 784 24.70 3.45 21.92
N LYS A 785 23.68 4.31 21.86
CA LYS A 785 22.99 4.66 20.61
C LYS A 785 22.77 6.17 20.54
N PHE A 786 22.90 6.69 19.32
CA PHE A 786 22.75 8.08 18.95
C PHE A 786 21.62 8.16 17.94
N GLU A 787 20.64 9.03 18.18
CA GLU A 787 19.48 9.22 17.32
C GLU A 787 19.19 10.71 17.12
N ARG A 788 18.60 11.06 16.00
CA ARG A 788 18.12 12.43 15.76
C ARG A 788 16.88 12.75 16.60
N VAL A 789 16.74 14.02 17.00
CA VAL A 789 15.58 14.51 17.79
C VAL A 789 14.41 14.94 16.88
N SER A 790 14.64 15.20 15.58
CA SER A 790 13.61 15.63 14.62
C SER A 790 13.54 14.71 13.39
N THR A 791 12.37 14.60 12.75
CA THR A 791 12.16 13.78 11.55
C THR A 791 12.80 14.34 10.28
N ASN A 792 13.31 15.58 10.30
CA ASN A 792 13.63 16.35 9.08
C ASN A 792 15.14 16.59 8.84
N SER A 793 16.04 16.21 9.75
CA SER A 793 17.50 16.30 9.51
C SER A 793 18.27 15.21 10.24
N ASN A 794 19.32 14.71 9.59
CA ASN A 794 20.23 13.70 10.13
C ASN A 794 21.36 14.39 10.91
N ILE A 795 22.09 13.65 11.75
CA ILE A 795 23.40 14.09 12.24
C ILE A 795 24.35 14.05 11.04
N GLU A 796 24.55 15.20 10.39
CA GLU A 796 25.33 15.30 9.15
C GLU A 796 26.79 14.89 9.38
N LEU A 797 27.46 15.48 10.36
CA LEU A 797 28.85 15.17 10.69
C LEU A 797 29.14 15.54 12.15
N MET A 798 29.69 14.59 12.91
CA MET A 798 30.05 14.77 14.32
C MET A 798 31.32 14.00 14.67
N TYR A 799 32.18 14.61 15.49
CA TYR A 799 33.34 13.97 16.08
C TYR A 799 33.22 13.99 17.61
N ILE A 800 33.61 12.89 18.25
CA ILE A 800 33.66 12.77 19.72
C ILE A 800 35.08 12.48 20.16
N ASP A 801 35.52 13.16 21.21
CA ASP A 801 36.79 12.95 21.92
C ASP A 801 36.55 12.95 23.44
N ASN A 802 37.53 12.48 24.21
CA ASN A 802 37.55 12.46 25.69
C ASN A 802 36.20 12.03 26.28
N TRP A 803 35.69 10.88 25.86
CA TRP A 803 34.42 10.35 26.32
C TRP A 803 34.64 9.40 27.49
N PHE A 804 34.12 9.76 28.66
CA PHE A 804 34.28 9.00 29.89
C PHE A 804 33.12 9.20 30.86
N LEU A 805 33.05 8.32 31.87
CA LEU A 805 32.18 8.49 33.03
C LEU A 805 33.01 8.89 34.25
N THR A 806 32.45 9.72 35.12
CA THR A 806 33.14 10.19 36.33
C THR A 806 32.22 10.28 37.53
N ASN A 807 32.81 10.16 38.72
CA ASN A 807 32.18 10.44 40.01
C ASN A 807 32.71 11.71 40.68
N ASP A 808 33.56 12.48 39.99
CA ASP A 808 34.16 13.68 40.55
C ASP A 808 33.11 14.81 40.71
N SER A 809 33.02 15.34 41.92
CA SER A 809 32.10 16.44 42.26
C SER A 809 32.65 17.83 41.94
N THR A 810 33.92 17.92 41.53
CA THR A 810 34.65 19.18 41.29
C THR A 810 34.68 19.62 39.83
N LEU A 811 33.81 19.06 38.98
CA LEU A 811 33.58 19.53 37.61
C LEU A 811 33.41 21.06 37.63
N GLY A 812 34.43 21.75 37.11
CA GLY A 812 34.63 23.17 37.37
C GLY A 812 33.40 24.00 37.03
N LEU A 813 33.07 24.97 37.90
CA LEU A 813 32.02 25.98 37.74
C LEU A 813 32.08 26.81 36.44
N ASN A 814 33.02 26.53 35.54
CA ASN A 814 33.13 27.14 34.22
C ASN A 814 32.48 26.32 33.10
N SER A 815 31.91 25.14 33.39
CA SER A 815 31.12 24.33 32.43
C SER A 815 29.75 23.91 32.97
N LEU A 816 29.27 24.59 34.03
CA LEU A 816 27.92 24.43 34.59
C LEU A 816 27.01 25.57 34.07
N GLU A 817 26.62 25.53 32.80
CA GLU A 817 25.32 26.09 32.45
C GLU A 817 24.27 25.03 32.75
N THR A 818 23.90 24.98 34.04
CA THR A 818 22.58 24.51 34.45
C THR A 818 21.57 25.31 33.62
N PHE A 819 20.68 24.62 32.89
CA PHE A 819 19.56 25.17 32.13
C PHE A 819 19.10 26.53 32.69
N LYS A 820 18.99 27.60 31.91
CA LYS A 820 18.27 28.82 32.32
C LYS A 820 17.29 29.19 31.24
N PHE A 821 16.00 29.12 31.57
CA PHE A 821 14.96 29.70 30.73
C PHE A 821 14.80 31.19 31.05
N SER A 822 14.32 31.99 30.09
CA SER A 822 14.01 33.42 30.27
C SER A 822 12.52 33.68 30.16
N ILE A 823 12.03 34.79 30.74
CA ILE A 823 10.60 35.14 30.74
C ILE A 823 10.34 36.57 30.29
N TYR A 824 9.36 36.77 29.40
CA TYR A 824 8.94 38.10 28.95
C TYR A 824 7.46 38.13 28.48
N PRO A 825 6.78 39.30 28.53
CA PRO A 825 7.22 40.53 29.17
C PRO A 825 7.20 40.40 30.70
N ASN A 826 8.16 41.04 31.38
CA ASN A 826 8.17 41.17 32.82
C ASN A 826 8.39 42.66 33.17
N PRO A 827 7.34 43.40 33.57
CA PRO A 827 6.06 42.91 34.11
C PRO A 827 5.06 42.41 33.05
N VAL A 828 4.35 41.32 33.35
CA VAL A 828 3.37 40.65 32.48
C VAL A 828 1.94 41.15 32.74
N ASN A 829 1.13 41.26 31.69
CA ASN A 829 -0.31 41.51 31.80
C ASN A 829 -1.14 40.23 31.76
N GLU A 830 -1.04 39.40 30.74
CA GLU A 830 -1.86 38.17 30.63
C GLU A 830 -1.05 36.99 30.11
N ILE A 831 -0.33 37.15 28.99
CA ILE A 831 0.48 36.09 28.40
C ILE A 831 1.96 36.34 28.69
N MET A 832 2.68 35.30 29.12
CA MET A 832 4.13 35.29 29.30
C MET A 832 4.75 34.22 28.41
N THR A 833 5.82 34.59 27.73
CA THR A 833 6.66 33.70 26.92
C THR A 833 7.80 33.15 27.76
N LEU A 834 8.08 31.86 27.58
CA LEU A 834 9.19 31.13 28.17
C LEU A 834 10.19 30.77 27.09
N GLU A 835 11.34 31.41 27.11
CA GLU A 835 12.41 31.15 26.13
C GLU A 835 13.39 30.14 26.72
N ASN A 836 13.72 29.07 25.99
CA ASN A 836 14.58 27.96 26.42
C ASN A 836 14.04 27.13 27.61
N ALA A 837 12.75 27.23 27.91
CA ALA A 837 12.07 26.32 28.81
C ALA A 837 11.66 25.07 28.02
N ASN A 838 12.46 24.01 28.09
CA ASN A 838 12.15 22.75 27.41
C ASN A 838 11.19 21.91 28.28
N CYS A 839 9.98 22.44 28.51
CA CYS A 839 8.96 21.84 29.37
C CYS A 839 7.54 22.11 28.88
N SER A 840 6.64 21.14 29.06
CA SER A 840 5.22 21.25 28.69
C SER A 840 4.36 21.96 29.74
N GLU A 841 4.89 22.20 30.94
CA GLU A 841 4.18 22.85 32.05
C GLU A 841 5.14 23.64 32.96
N VAL A 842 4.63 24.68 33.62
CA VAL A 842 5.35 25.45 34.65
C VAL A 842 4.50 25.70 35.90
N GLU A 843 5.16 25.94 37.04
CA GLU A 843 4.49 26.18 38.32
C GLU A 843 4.62 27.64 38.76
N ILE A 844 3.52 28.24 39.24
CA ILE A 844 3.49 29.63 39.72
C ILE A 844 3.34 29.67 41.25
N TYR A 845 4.20 30.43 41.90
CA TYR A 845 4.26 30.61 43.36
C TYR A 845 4.10 32.08 43.75
N ASN A 846 3.51 32.33 44.92
CA ASN A 846 3.46 33.68 45.49
C ASN A 846 4.73 34.04 46.28
N LEU A 847 4.79 35.28 46.77
CA LEU A 847 5.92 35.82 47.55
C LEU A 847 6.27 35.04 48.84
N ILE A 848 5.32 34.29 49.41
CA ILE A 848 5.54 33.48 50.61
C ILE A 848 5.91 32.02 50.27
N GLY A 849 6.17 31.71 48.99
CA GLY A 849 6.56 30.38 48.52
C GLY A 849 5.42 29.37 48.41
N LYS A 850 4.15 29.81 48.51
CA LYS A 850 2.99 28.93 48.34
C LYS A 850 2.65 28.80 46.85
N LYS A 851 2.55 27.55 46.36
CA LYS A 851 2.10 27.23 45.00
C LYS A 851 0.66 27.75 44.79
N ILE A 852 0.45 28.48 43.70
CA ILE A 852 -0.83 29.08 43.32
C ILE A 852 -1.52 28.24 42.26
N LYS A 853 -0.82 27.91 41.17
CA LYS A 853 -1.32 27.05 40.09
C LYS A 853 -0.16 26.49 39.26
N SER A 854 -0.43 25.42 38.51
CA SER A 854 0.39 25.03 37.36
C SER A 854 -0.25 25.59 36.06
N VAL A 855 0.56 25.80 35.04
CA VAL A 855 0.13 26.36 33.74
C VAL A 855 0.83 25.61 32.62
N THR A 856 0.04 25.04 31.71
CA THR A 856 0.54 24.39 30.50
C THR A 856 1.24 25.39 29.59
N VAL A 857 2.38 24.98 29.04
CA VAL A 857 3.13 25.73 28.04
C VAL A 857 2.66 25.29 26.67
N VAL A 858 2.08 26.22 25.92
CA VAL A 858 1.63 25.99 24.54
C VAL A 858 2.38 26.97 23.65
N ASN A 859 3.15 26.47 22.68
CA ASN A 859 4.01 27.27 21.81
C ASN A 859 4.89 28.26 22.59
N ASN A 860 5.59 27.78 23.62
CA ASN A 860 6.43 28.56 24.52
C ASN A 860 5.71 29.67 25.29
N ASN A 861 4.38 29.66 25.37
CA ASN A 861 3.59 30.66 26.06
C ASN A 861 2.74 30.07 27.19
N ILE A 862 2.51 30.88 28.21
CA ILE A 862 1.65 30.57 29.35
C ILE A 862 0.65 31.70 29.58
N ASN A 863 -0.58 31.32 29.96
CA ASN A 863 -1.64 32.29 30.27
C ASN A 863 -1.78 32.50 31.79
N LEU A 864 -1.57 33.74 32.21
CA LEU A 864 -1.56 34.23 33.58
C LEU A 864 -2.66 35.28 33.85
N GLY A 865 -3.65 35.42 32.96
CA GLY A 865 -4.70 36.45 33.04
C GLY A 865 -5.54 36.38 34.32
N GLU A 866 -5.72 35.19 34.88
CA GLU A 866 -6.48 34.95 36.12
C GLU A 866 -5.70 35.33 37.40
N LEU A 867 -4.41 35.68 37.30
CA LEU A 867 -3.62 36.08 38.45
C LEU A 867 -3.89 37.54 38.83
N ASN A 868 -4.11 37.78 40.12
CA ASN A 868 -4.18 39.13 40.67
C ASN A 868 -2.85 39.88 40.53
N LYS A 869 -2.89 41.21 40.53
CA LYS A 869 -1.70 42.07 40.46
C LYS A 869 -0.77 41.80 41.64
N GLY A 870 0.51 41.55 41.37
CA GLY A 870 1.46 41.17 42.43
C GLY A 870 2.77 40.58 41.92
N ILE A 871 3.67 40.26 42.84
CA ILE A 871 4.96 39.60 42.54
C ILE A 871 4.79 38.09 42.71
N TYR A 872 5.32 37.34 41.73
CA TYR A 872 5.26 35.89 41.67
C TYR A 872 6.61 35.30 41.28
N PHE A 873 6.73 33.99 41.47
CA PHE A 873 7.83 33.20 40.95
C PHE A 873 7.28 32.14 40.00
N ILE A 874 7.97 31.91 38.90
CA ILE A 874 7.71 30.84 37.94
C ILE A 874 8.83 29.82 38.02
N LYS A 875 8.46 28.55 38.06
CA LYS A 875 9.37 27.42 38.09
C LYS A 875 9.19 26.55 36.84
N ALA A 876 10.29 26.31 36.11
CA ALA A 876 10.36 25.39 34.97
C ALA A 876 11.60 24.51 35.14
N GLY A 877 11.40 23.20 35.34
CA GLY A 877 12.46 22.33 35.87
C GLY A 877 12.96 22.82 37.24
N ASP A 878 14.28 22.83 37.45
CA ASP A 878 14.91 23.34 38.68
C ASP A 878 15.12 24.87 38.71
N ASN A 879 14.73 25.56 37.64
CA ASN A 879 14.94 26.98 37.50
C ASN A 879 13.76 27.77 38.02
N VAL A 880 14.05 28.82 38.80
CA VAL A 880 13.03 29.70 39.37
C VAL A 880 13.34 31.13 38.99
N LEU A 881 12.39 31.80 38.34
CA LEU A 881 12.48 33.21 37.98
C LEU A 881 11.38 34.03 38.64
N LYS A 882 11.69 35.28 39.00
CA LYS A 882 10.73 36.23 39.56
C LYS A 882 10.08 37.05 38.46
N PHE A 883 8.76 37.22 38.52
CA PHE A 883 8.04 38.15 37.67
C PHE A 883 7.01 39.00 38.39
N LEU A 884 6.63 40.12 37.77
CA LEU A 884 5.61 41.04 38.24
C LEU A 884 4.37 40.95 37.34
N LYS A 885 3.20 40.65 37.93
CA LYS A 885 1.89 40.71 37.28
C LYS A 885 1.30 42.11 37.46
N LYS A 886 0.98 42.77 36.34
CA LYS A 886 0.38 44.11 36.29
C LYS A 886 -1.14 44.10 36.35
#